data_AF-L0DQF7-F1
#
_entry.id   AF-L0DQF7-F1
#
_cell.length_a   1.000
_cell.length_b   1.000
_cell.length_c   1.000
_cell.angle_alpha   90.00
_cell.angle_beta   90.00
_cell.angle_gamma   90.00
#
_symmetry.space_group_name_H-M   'P 1'
#
loop_
_entity.id
_entity.type
_entity.pdbx_description
1 polymer ?
#
loop_
_entity_poly.entity_id
_entity_poly.type
_entity_poly.pdbx_seq_one_letter_code
_entity_poly.pdbx_strand_id
1 'polypeptide(L)'
;MTQIYGAARPSSSQNGHAVDSIDPIGLVLAGLNRAGCDPKVTGSGKWEARCPVHEGNRRNLSIAEGSDGTVLLHCHHIDAHGMSCSSNAIVERLGLTLGDLFRKLPGASSKTGKPPTKAKPAKKPHKTPAGAIWYWTDKYGPFSQCWFYHDAKGHEAARVFRFDYPAPTAENPLAKGKTYVPVHPDADGWRAGDPPGLWPLYKLPHLVEAKRVFLVEGEKCADLVCELDELAGTTSAHGAKSTRKTDWSPLAGKEVVILPDKDEAGEGYTTNVLRELAKLNPRPTVRKVILPGLADPGDDIEQWLLLKNGTSFAIAAELMELAEAAPVIDFDAKAPPEKLQAEPVRVEDESPIHRTDLGNAQRLIKRFGDFIRFCPTWGKWLVWDGKRWREDETGEIFRLAKRTVRSIGAEAAEVEADGERKALLAWALQSESQKRIQAMIGLSWSEAGVPVEPSQLNRDPWLLNVENGTLDLRTGTLRPHQQADLISKLAPVAFDPAATCKRWEAFLARIFDGNADLVAFMQRALGYAISGVVSEHALFFLYGTGRNGKSTFLNIILGILGDYATTIDSSLLTVKRGDDHPTGLTDLDGRRFVPTSEVEDGRQMAEALVKKLTGGERIKARRMRENFYEFEPTHKIFLAANHKPEIRGTDEGIWSRIKLLPFDVYIRPEERTKDLDKILIAEEGPGILAWLVKGCLEWQRIGLADPAAIVKATEGYRAEMDHIGDYLGERCDCPEPKHLREASRTLASTLFHDYLEWAKGNGVEPLDQRKFGSEMTKRGFKSDKSNGKCWRYGLSVKPKEDAKSDVSGLF
;
A
#
# COMPACT_ATOMS: atom_id res chain seq x y z
N MET A 1 -75.30 -37.06 4.48
CA MET A 1 -74.06 -37.44 5.18
C MET A 1 -73.02 -37.69 4.11
N THR A 2 -72.12 -36.73 3.95
CA THR A 2 -71.70 -36.29 2.61
C THR A 2 -70.47 -37.04 2.13
N GLN A 3 -70.71 -37.70 1.00
CA GLN A 3 -69.84 -38.33 0.03
C GLN A 3 -68.92 -37.28 -0.67
N ILE A 4 -67.89 -37.72 -1.43
CA ILE A 4 -67.45 -37.19 -2.75
C ILE A 4 -66.01 -36.59 -2.93
N TYR A 5 -65.21 -37.36 -3.71
CA TYR A 5 -64.28 -37.03 -4.83
C TYR A 5 -62.91 -36.35 -4.53
N GLY A 6 -61.82 -36.62 -5.25
CA GLY A 6 -61.60 -37.38 -6.48
C GLY A 6 -60.52 -36.71 -7.36
N ALA A 7 -59.55 -37.53 -7.80
CA ALA A 7 -58.60 -37.43 -8.92
C ALA A 7 -58.46 -36.12 -9.75
N ALA A 8 -57.21 -35.80 -10.13
CA ALA A 8 -56.71 -35.93 -11.52
C ALA A 8 -55.40 -35.16 -11.75
N ARG A 9 -54.43 -35.79 -12.42
CA ARG A 9 -53.50 -35.09 -13.34
C ARG A 9 -54.17 -35.01 -14.71
N PRO A 10 -53.92 -33.92 -15.47
CA PRO A 10 -53.58 -34.08 -16.88
C PRO A 10 -52.33 -33.30 -17.28
N SER A 11 -51.95 -33.53 -18.51
CA SER A 11 -50.65 -33.41 -19.16
C SER A 11 -50.40 -32.11 -19.93
N SER A 12 -49.13 -31.95 -20.33
CA SER A 12 -48.61 -31.41 -21.60
C SER A 12 -48.75 -29.92 -21.96
N SER A 13 -47.56 -29.29 -21.97
CA SER A 13 -46.93 -28.53 -23.06
C SER A 13 -47.39 -27.11 -23.45
N GLN A 14 -46.37 -26.23 -23.42
CA GLN A 14 -46.11 -25.03 -24.23
C GLN A 14 -46.90 -23.74 -23.93
N ASN A 15 -46.21 -22.76 -23.31
CA ASN A 15 -45.80 -21.51 -23.98
C ASN A 15 -44.82 -20.71 -23.09
N GLY A 16 -43.79 -20.13 -23.72
CA GLY A 16 -42.69 -19.41 -23.07
C GLY A 16 -42.95 -17.93 -22.75
N HIS A 17 -41.94 -17.34 -22.09
CA HIS A 17 -41.78 -15.92 -21.65
C HIS A 17 -42.62 -15.56 -20.41
N ALA A 18 -42.13 -14.97 -19.30
CA ALA A 18 -40.93 -14.19 -19.00
C ALA A 18 -40.49 -14.40 -17.53
N VAL A 19 -39.20 -14.23 -17.22
CA VAL A 19 -38.68 -14.26 -15.83
C VAL A 19 -38.88 -12.88 -15.22
N ASP A 20 -39.71 -12.78 -14.17
CA ASP A 20 -40.07 -11.56 -13.47
C ASP A 20 -38.86 -10.80 -12.90
N SER A 21 -38.79 -9.49 -13.17
CA SER A 21 -37.88 -8.57 -12.49
C SER A 21 -38.29 -8.45 -11.02
N ILE A 22 -37.41 -8.82 -10.09
CA ILE A 22 -37.65 -8.69 -8.65
C ILE A 22 -37.95 -7.22 -8.31
N ASP A 23 -39.10 -6.98 -7.68
CA ASP A 23 -39.54 -5.66 -7.22
C ASP A 23 -38.90 -5.30 -5.85
N PRO A 24 -37.95 -4.34 -5.80
CA PRO A 24 -37.21 -4.02 -4.58
C PRO A 24 -38.10 -3.47 -3.45
N ILE A 25 -39.12 -2.67 -3.78
CA ILE A 25 -39.98 -2.07 -2.76
C ILE A 25 -40.88 -3.12 -2.11
N GLY A 26 -41.39 -4.08 -2.90
CA GLY A 26 -42.13 -5.24 -2.40
C GLY A 26 -41.32 -6.08 -1.40
N LEU A 27 -40.02 -6.30 -1.65
CA LEU A 27 -39.15 -7.03 -0.74
C LEU A 27 -38.98 -6.35 0.62
N VAL A 28 -38.76 -5.03 0.61
CA VAL A 28 -38.57 -4.23 1.82
C VAL A 28 -39.85 -4.18 2.66
N LEU A 29 -41.00 -3.95 2.03
CA LEU A 29 -42.29 -3.90 2.72
C LEU A 29 -42.68 -5.28 3.29
N ALA A 30 -42.41 -6.36 2.57
CA ALA A 30 -42.61 -7.72 3.07
C ALA A 30 -41.69 -8.03 4.27
N GLY A 31 -40.43 -7.60 4.21
CA GLY A 31 -39.48 -7.71 5.32
C GLY A 31 -39.96 -6.97 6.58
N LEU A 32 -40.40 -5.72 6.43
CA LEU A 32 -40.89 -4.90 7.54
C LEU A 32 -42.17 -5.47 8.17
N ASN A 33 -43.07 -6.04 7.36
CA ASN A 33 -44.26 -6.73 7.86
C ASN A 33 -43.90 -8.00 8.65
N ARG A 34 -42.95 -8.81 8.17
CA ARG A 34 -42.45 -9.98 8.93
C ARG A 34 -41.79 -9.59 10.25
N ALA A 35 -41.10 -8.45 10.26
CA ALA A 35 -40.46 -7.90 11.46
C ALA A 35 -41.43 -7.16 12.39
N GLY A 36 -42.74 -7.15 12.12
CA GLY A 36 -43.73 -6.46 12.95
C GLY A 36 -43.55 -4.93 13.00
N CYS A 37 -42.89 -4.35 11.98
CA CYS A 37 -42.53 -2.94 11.94
C CYS A 37 -43.63 -2.02 11.36
N ASP A 38 -44.77 -2.58 10.94
CA ASP A 38 -46.01 -1.86 10.60
C ASP A 38 -45.82 -0.69 9.60
N PRO A 39 -45.37 -0.96 8.36
CA PRO A 39 -45.24 0.06 7.32
C PRO A 39 -46.61 0.63 6.92
N LYS A 40 -46.73 1.97 6.83
CA LYS A 40 -47.91 2.66 6.27
C LYS A 40 -47.51 3.58 5.13
N VAL A 41 -48.37 3.67 4.13
CA VAL A 41 -48.24 4.58 3.00
C VAL A 41 -48.46 6.01 3.49
N THR A 42 -47.54 6.93 3.14
CA THR A 42 -47.63 8.36 3.45
C THR A 42 -47.69 9.25 2.21
N GLY A 43 -47.44 8.69 1.02
CA GLY A 43 -47.58 9.36 -0.27
C GLY A 43 -47.30 8.41 -1.43
N SER A 44 -47.44 8.88 -2.68
CA SER A 44 -47.08 8.07 -3.85
C SER A 44 -45.60 7.69 -3.80
N GLY A 45 -45.31 6.39 -3.71
CA GLY A 45 -43.95 5.88 -3.58
C GLY A 45 -43.27 6.16 -2.23
N LYS A 46 -44.03 6.47 -1.17
CA LYS A 46 -43.48 6.78 0.17
C LYS A 46 -44.21 6.03 1.30
N TRP A 47 -43.43 5.50 2.24
CA TRP A 47 -43.93 4.79 3.42
C TRP A 47 -43.18 5.21 4.68
N GLU A 48 -43.82 5.01 5.83
CA GLU A 48 -43.21 5.13 7.15
C GLU A 48 -43.45 3.88 7.98
N ALA A 49 -42.40 3.39 8.64
CA ALA A 49 -42.42 2.20 9.49
C ALA A 49 -41.67 2.44 10.81
N ARG A 50 -41.83 1.51 11.76
CA ARG A 50 -40.90 1.41 12.90
C ARG A 50 -39.55 0.88 12.40
N CYS A 51 -38.46 1.34 13.01
CA CYS A 51 -37.14 0.84 12.66
C CYS A 51 -36.91 -0.54 13.30
N PRO A 52 -36.43 -1.54 12.57
CA PRO A 52 -36.15 -2.88 13.13
C PRO A 52 -34.87 -2.93 13.99
N VAL A 53 -34.05 -1.88 13.98
CA VAL A 53 -32.71 -1.84 14.60
C VAL A 53 -32.74 -1.37 16.05
N HIS A 54 -33.66 -0.48 16.40
CA HIS A 54 -33.78 0.06 17.77
C HIS A 54 -35.20 -0.13 18.32
N GLU A 55 -35.32 -0.16 19.64
CA GLU A 55 -36.62 -0.24 20.30
C GLU A 55 -37.27 1.13 20.38
N GLY A 56 -38.46 1.27 19.78
CA GLY A 56 -39.23 2.51 19.82
C GLY A 56 -40.62 2.35 19.23
N ASN A 57 -41.61 3.02 19.83
CA ASN A 57 -43.01 2.98 19.38
C ASN A 57 -43.32 3.98 18.24
N ARG A 58 -42.37 4.84 17.87
CA ARG A 58 -42.54 5.85 16.81
C ARG A 58 -42.08 5.33 15.45
N ARG A 59 -42.75 5.77 14.39
CA ARG A 59 -42.40 5.46 13.00
C ARG A 59 -41.23 6.33 12.55
N ASN A 60 -40.03 5.93 12.96
CA ASN A 60 -38.81 6.69 12.70
C ASN A 60 -38.12 6.30 11.37
N LEU A 61 -38.64 5.31 10.63
CA LEU A 61 -38.05 4.85 9.38
C LEU A 61 -38.88 5.35 8.19
N SER A 62 -38.31 6.24 7.39
CA SER A 62 -38.86 6.67 6.11
C SER A 62 -38.34 5.78 4.98
N ILE A 63 -39.25 5.37 4.11
CA ILE A 63 -38.99 4.53 2.93
C ILE A 63 -39.51 5.29 1.72
N ALA A 64 -38.69 5.44 0.68
CA ALA A 64 -39.10 6.09 -0.56
C ALA A 64 -38.60 5.30 -1.77
N GLU A 65 -39.43 5.22 -2.81
CA GLU A 65 -39.07 4.66 -4.10
C GLU A 65 -38.61 5.78 -5.04
N GLY A 66 -37.39 5.65 -5.57
CA GLY A 66 -36.82 6.56 -6.56
C GLY A 66 -37.41 6.36 -7.95
N SER A 67 -37.23 7.33 -8.85
CA SER A 67 -37.71 7.26 -10.23
C SER A 67 -37.05 6.17 -11.08
N ASP A 68 -35.94 5.59 -10.60
CA ASP A 68 -35.19 4.47 -11.17
C ASP A 68 -35.59 3.11 -10.56
N GLY A 69 -36.54 3.08 -9.62
CA GLY A 69 -36.97 1.88 -8.90
C GLY A 69 -36.06 1.49 -7.73
N THR A 70 -35.12 2.36 -7.33
CA THR A 70 -34.26 2.17 -6.15
C THR A 70 -35.02 2.51 -4.87
N VAL A 71 -34.86 1.72 -3.81
CA VAL A 71 -35.50 1.97 -2.51
C VAL A 71 -34.54 2.68 -1.56
N LEU A 72 -34.95 3.85 -1.08
CA LEU A 72 -34.23 4.65 -0.09
C LEU A 72 -34.79 4.38 1.31
N LEU A 73 -33.88 4.12 2.26
CA LEU A 73 -34.20 3.90 3.67
C LEU A 73 -33.46 4.92 4.54
N HIS A 74 -34.21 5.72 5.29
CA HIS A 74 -33.65 6.69 6.22
C HIS A 74 -34.31 6.59 7.60
N CYS A 75 -33.49 6.39 8.63
CA CYS A 75 -33.95 6.39 10.01
C CYS A 75 -33.69 7.73 10.69
N HIS A 76 -34.74 8.36 11.22
CA HIS A 76 -34.69 9.66 11.90
C HIS A 76 -34.40 9.58 13.40
N HIS A 77 -34.15 8.37 13.93
CA HIS A 77 -33.70 8.24 15.30
C HIS A 77 -32.21 8.55 15.40
N ILE A 78 -31.85 9.32 16.41
CA ILE A 78 -30.48 9.65 16.77
C ILE A 78 -30.26 9.12 18.19
N ASP A 79 -29.24 8.30 18.39
CA ASP A 79 -28.90 7.72 19.68
C ASP A 79 -28.20 8.72 20.62
N ALA A 80 -27.86 8.28 21.83
CA ALA A 80 -27.17 9.11 22.84
C ALA A 80 -25.78 9.62 22.40
N HIS A 81 -25.22 9.09 21.31
CA HIS A 81 -23.94 9.45 20.73
C HIS A 81 -24.08 10.29 19.44
N GLY A 82 -25.31 10.68 19.06
CA GLY A 82 -25.54 11.49 17.87
C GLY A 82 -25.60 10.70 16.56
N MET A 83 -25.73 9.36 16.59
CA MET A 83 -25.72 8.52 15.39
C MET A 83 -27.10 7.98 15.04
N SER A 84 -27.42 7.94 13.74
CA SER A 84 -28.64 7.30 13.23
C SER A 84 -28.39 5.87 12.74
N CYS A 85 -29.45 5.06 12.70
CA CYS A 85 -29.34 3.68 12.21
C CYS A 85 -28.97 3.67 10.72
N SER A 86 -27.86 3.03 10.38
CA SER A 86 -27.42 2.90 8.98
C SER A 86 -28.39 2.03 8.17
N SER A 87 -28.51 2.32 6.87
CA SER A 87 -29.32 1.49 5.94
C SER A 87 -28.83 0.05 5.88
N ASN A 88 -27.52 -0.19 6.08
CA ASN A 88 -26.93 -1.54 6.21
C ASN A 88 -27.53 -2.33 7.38
N ALA A 89 -27.52 -1.75 8.58
CA ALA A 89 -28.06 -2.42 9.77
C ALA A 89 -29.57 -2.70 9.62
N ILE A 90 -30.29 -1.81 8.93
CA ILE A 90 -31.73 -1.97 8.67
C ILE A 90 -31.98 -3.16 7.72
N VAL A 91 -31.28 -3.23 6.58
CA VAL A 91 -31.49 -4.34 5.62
C VAL A 91 -31.04 -5.68 6.19
N GLU A 92 -29.94 -5.71 6.95
CA GLU A 92 -29.45 -6.92 7.61
C GLU A 92 -30.50 -7.48 8.58
N ARG A 93 -31.15 -6.61 9.36
CA ARG A 93 -32.20 -7.01 10.29
C ARG A 93 -33.49 -7.49 9.61
N LEU A 94 -33.71 -7.08 8.36
CA LEU A 94 -34.82 -7.54 7.52
C LEU A 94 -34.48 -8.83 6.73
N GLY A 95 -33.25 -9.34 6.84
CA GLY A 95 -32.76 -10.49 6.07
C GLY A 95 -32.51 -10.16 4.60
N LEU A 96 -32.17 -8.90 4.30
CA LEU A 96 -31.91 -8.39 2.95
C LEU A 96 -30.46 -7.87 2.85
N THR A 97 -29.96 -7.74 1.63
CA THR A 97 -28.68 -7.06 1.36
C THR A 97 -28.93 -5.66 0.76
N LEU A 98 -27.95 -4.76 0.81
CA LEU A 98 -28.07 -3.47 0.11
C LEU A 98 -28.35 -3.64 -1.39
N GLY A 99 -27.83 -4.72 -2.00
CA GLY A 99 -28.05 -5.01 -3.42
C GLY A 99 -29.50 -5.29 -3.77
N ASP A 100 -30.33 -5.68 -2.79
CA ASP A 100 -31.75 -5.96 -2.98
C ASP A 100 -32.61 -4.69 -2.96
N LEU A 101 -32.04 -3.53 -2.62
CA LEU A 101 -32.69 -2.21 -2.74
C LEU A 101 -32.67 -1.67 -4.17
N PHE A 102 -31.98 -2.35 -5.10
CA PHE A 102 -31.83 -1.93 -6.49
C PHE A 102 -32.53 -2.90 -7.43
N ARG A 103 -33.15 -2.37 -8.49
CA ARG A 103 -33.83 -3.18 -9.50
C ARG A 103 -32.82 -4.01 -10.31
N LYS A 104 -32.90 -5.33 -10.25
CA LYS A 104 -32.07 -6.23 -11.07
C LYS A 104 -32.67 -6.37 -12.47
N LEU A 105 -32.04 -5.75 -13.48
CA LEU A 105 -32.34 -6.00 -14.89
C LEU A 105 -31.76 -7.36 -15.32
N PRO A 106 -32.50 -8.23 -16.03
CA PRO A 106 -31.95 -9.48 -16.54
C PRO A 106 -30.86 -9.18 -17.57
N GLY A 107 -29.62 -9.61 -17.27
CA GLY A 107 -28.45 -9.44 -18.13
C GLY A 107 -27.42 -8.39 -17.69
N ALA A 108 -27.63 -7.70 -16.56
CA ALA A 108 -26.67 -6.72 -16.05
C ALA A 108 -25.87 -7.26 -14.85
N SER A 109 -24.66 -7.75 -15.10
CA SER A 109 -23.63 -7.91 -14.07
C SER A 109 -23.37 -6.55 -13.40
N SER A 110 -23.40 -6.48 -12.07
CA SER A 110 -23.09 -5.25 -11.32
C SER A 110 -21.62 -4.85 -11.51
N LYS A 111 -21.38 -3.98 -12.48
CA LYS A 111 -20.10 -3.28 -12.67
C LYS A 111 -20.12 -2.00 -11.82
N THR A 112 -19.60 -2.07 -10.60
CA THR A 112 -19.09 -0.90 -9.89
C THR A 112 -17.57 -0.90 -9.93
N GLY A 113 -17.05 -0.98 -11.16
CA GLY A 113 -15.69 -0.57 -11.48
C GLY A 113 -15.80 0.53 -12.51
N LYS A 114 -15.15 1.67 -12.27
CA LYS A 114 -14.78 2.57 -13.37
C LYS A 114 -14.19 1.69 -14.48
N PRO A 115 -14.63 1.84 -15.74
CA PRO A 115 -14.05 1.05 -16.80
C PRO A 115 -12.53 1.25 -16.78
N PRO A 116 -11.74 0.22 -17.09
CA PRO A 116 -10.32 0.45 -17.36
C PRO A 116 -10.29 1.55 -18.41
N THR A 117 -9.52 2.61 -18.17
CA THR A 117 -9.10 3.44 -19.28
C THR A 117 -8.35 2.51 -20.21
N LYS A 118 -9.06 2.00 -21.24
CA LYS A 118 -8.41 1.64 -22.49
C LYS A 118 -7.41 2.77 -22.72
N ALA A 119 -6.14 2.47 -22.97
CA ALA A 119 -5.27 3.45 -23.61
C ALA A 119 -6.10 3.99 -24.77
N LYS A 120 -6.54 5.25 -24.65
CA LYS A 120 -7.33 5.86 -25.72
C LYS A 120 -6.46 5.68 -26.97
N PRO A 121 -7.00 5.21 -28.11
CA PRO A 121 -6.23 5.27 -29.33
C PRO A 121 -5.68 6.70 -29.41
N ALA A 122 -4.35 6.84 -29.55
CA ALA A 122 -3.72 8.16 -29.55
C ALA A 122 -4.54 9.03 -30.50
N LYS A 123 -5.22 10.06 -29.95
CA LYS A 123 -6.08 10.93 -30.76
C LYS A 123 -5.20 11.40 -31.92
N LYS A 124 -5.72 11.36 -33.15
CA LYS A 124 -4.97 11.87 -34.30
C LYS A 124 -4.50 13.29 -33.93
N PRO A 125 -3.21 13.60 -34.09
CA PRO A 125 -2.69 14.92 -33.78
C PRO A 125 -3.45 15.97 -34.61
N HIS A 126 -3.67 17.12 -34.00
CA HIS A 126 -4.41 18.21 -34.60
C HIS A 126 -3.45 19.04 -35.46
N LYS A 127 -3.90 19.53 -36.62
CA LYS A 127 -3.01 20.34 -37.48
C LYS A 127 -2.58 21.67 -36.82
N THR A 128 -3.35 22.17 -35.86
CA THR A 128 -3.11 23.46 -35.20
C THR A 128 -3.32 23.35 -33.68
N PRO A 129 -2.70 24.23 -32.88
CA PRO A 129 -2.95 24.31 -31.44
C PRO A 129 -4.43 24.56 -31.12
N ALA A 130 -5.08 25.43 -31.90
CA ALA A 130 -6.51 25.72 -31.77
C ALA A 130 -7.38 24.46 -31.95
N GLY A 131 -7.00 23.58 -32.88
CA GLY A 131 -7.66 22.28 -33.05
C GLY A 131 -7.48 21.37 -31.83
N ALA A 132 -6.31 21.41 -31.19
CA ALA A 132 -6.01 20.61 -30.00
C ALA A 132 -6.84 21.01 -28.77
N ILE A 133 -7.24 22.28 -28.69
CA ILE A 133 -8.07 22.80 -27.58
C ILE A 133 -9.57 22.90 -27.89
N TRP A 134 -10.01 22.56 -29.11
CA TRP A 134 -11.39 22.78 -29.58
C TRP A 134 -12.47 22.31 -28.59
N TYR A 135 -12.28 21.14 -27.96
CA TYR A 135 -13.21 20.61 -26.97
C TYR A 135 -13.42 21.55 -25.77
N TRP A 136 -12.35 22.18 -25.28
CA TRP A 136 -12.44 23.12 -24.16
C TRP A 136 -13.02 24.46 -24.60
N THR A 137 -12.69 24.91 -25.82
CA THR A 137 -13.28 26.10 -26.41
C THR A 137 -14.79 25.98 -26.60
N ASP A 138 -15.26 24.81 -27.07
CA ASP A 138 -16.69 24.50 -27.22
C ASP A 138 -17.40 24.42 -25.87
N LYS A 139 -16.76 23.80 -24.87
CA LYS A 139 -17.35 23.56 -23.56
C LYS A 139 -17.38 24.78 -22.64
N TYR A 140 -16.33 25.59 -22.65
CA TYR A 140 -16.12 26.67 -21.68
C TYR A 140 -16.11 28.07 -22.33
N GLY A 141 -16.19 28.15 -23.65
CA GLY A 141 -15.99 29.40 -24.38
C GLY A 141 -14.50 29.67 -24.67
N PRO A 142 -14.16 30.86 -25.17
CA PRO A 142 -12.78 31.20 -25.51
C PRO A 142 -11.87 31.11 -24.28
N PHE A 143 -10.62 30.69 -24.49
CA PHE A 143 -9.61 30.73 -23.44
C PHE A 143 -9.39 32.19 -23.00
N SER A 144 -9.13 32.39 -21.71
CA SER A 144 -8.89 33.72 -21.15
C SER A 144 -7.43 34.15 -21.29
N GLN A 145 -6.49 33.21 -21.17
CA GLN A 145 -5.05 33.46 -21.28
C GLN A 145 -4.34 32.28 -21.96
N CYS A 146 -3.18 32.54 -22.57
CA CYS A 146 -2.33 31.54 -23.20
C CYS A 146 -0.86 31.88 -23.00
N TRP A 147 -0.08 30.92 -22.50
CA TRP A 147 1.36 31.07 -22.26
C TRP A 147 2.16 30.13 -23.13
N PHE A 148 3.25 30.64 -23.70
CA PHE A 148 4.10 29.94 -24.66
C PHE A 148 5.42 29.53 -24.01
N TYR A 149 5.69 28.24 -24.01
CA TYR A 149 6.95 27.66 -23.55
C TYR A 149 7.86 27.43 -24.75
N HIS A 150 9.08 27.92 -24.66
CA HIS A 150 10.09 27.82 -25.72
C HIS A 150 11.30 27.04 -25.22
N ASP A 151 11.96 26.32 -26.12
CA ASP A 151 13.29 25.77 -25.87
C ASP A 151 14.36 26.88 -25.87
N ALA A 152 15.60 26.53 -25.52
CA ALA A 152 16.71 27.50 -25.49
C ALA A 152 17.06 28.11 -26.86
N LYS A 153 16.58 27.51 -27.97
CA LYS A 153 16.76 28.02 -29.33
C LYS A 153 15.58 28.87 -29.80
N GLY A 154 14.58 29.09 -28.95
CA GLY A 154 13.38 29.85 -29.27
C GLY A 154 12.31 29.06 -30.02
N HIS A 155 12.46 27.74 -30.20
CA HIS A 155 11.39 26.92 -30.76
C HIS A 155 10.31 26.68 -29.73
N GLU A 156 9.06 26.66 -30.19
CA GLU A 156 7.93 26.44 -29.31
C GLU A 156 7.86 24.97 -28.85
N ALA A 157 7.95 24.75 -27.54
CA ALA A 157 7.94 23.43 -26.92
C ALA A 157 6.55 23.05 -26.38
N ALA A 158 5.77 24.03 -25.91
CA ALA A 158 4.39 23.82 -25.45
C ALA A 158 3.61 25.16 -25.36
N ARG A 159 2.28 25.07 -25.30
CA ARG A 159 1.41 26.17 -24.84
C ARG A 159 0.53 25.71 -23.69
N VAL A 160 0.22 26.62 -22.77
CA VAL A 160 -0.75 26.38 -21.70
C VAL A 160 -1.90 27.36 -21.88
N PHE A 161 -3.11 26.84 -22.07
CA PHE A 161 -4.33 27.63 -22.21
C PHE A 161 -5.11 27.65 -20.90
N ARG A 162 -5.54 28.83 -20.45
CA ARG A 162 -6.42 29.00 -19.29
C ARG A 162 -7.86 29.19 -19.75
N PHE A 163 -8.78 28.48 -19.12
CA PHE A 163 -10.22 28.70 -19.27
C PHE A 163 -10.81 29.04 -17.91
N ASP A 164 -11.46 30.19 -17.81
CA ASP A 164 -12.23 30.59 -16.65
C ASP A 164 -13.71 30.27 -16.90
N TYR A 165 -14.41 29.79 -15.87
CA TYR A 165 -15.84 29.48 -15.95
C TYR A 165 -16.50 29.73 -14.58
N PRO A 166 -17.84 29.83 -14.53
CA PRO A 166 -18.54 30.24 -13.31
C PRO A 166 -18.16 29.39 -12.09
N ALA A 167 -18.00 30.07 -10.95
CA ALA A 167 -17.63 29.50 -9.66
C ALA A 167 -18.64 28.44 -9.18
N PRO A 168 -18.27 27.55 -8.23
CA PRO A 168 -19.14 26.44 -7.80
C PRO A 168 -20.49 26.94 -7.27
N THR A 169 -21.58 26.31 -7.76
CA THR A 169 -22.94 26.53 -7.25
C THR A 169 -23.26 25.53 -6.14
N ALA A 170 -24.35 25.76 -5.40
CA ALA A 170 -24.86 24.82 -4.39
C ALA A 170 -25.16 23.41 -4.96
N GLU A 171 -25.41 23.30 -6.27
CA GLU A 171 -25.63 22.00 -6.93
C GLU A 171 -24.33 21.29 -7.36
N ASN A 172 -23.20 22.00 -7.43
CA ASN A 172 -21.90 21.41 -7.75
C ASN A 172 -20.73 22.09 -7.00
N PRO A 173 -20.59 21.80 -5.69
CA PRO A 173 -19.59 22.42 -4.83
C PRO A 173 -18.12 22.05 -5.17
N LEU A 174 -17.91 21.12 -6.11
CA LEU A 174 -16.57 20.65 -6.52
C LEU A 174 -16.05 21.27 -7.82
N ALA A 175 -16.82 22.16 -8.46
CA ALA A 175 -16.39 22.86 -9.66
C ALA A 175 -15.28 23.87 -9.32
N LYS A 176 -14.04 23.61 -9.76
CA LYS A 176 -12.93 24.59 -9.68
C LYS A 176 -13.24 25.73 -10.65
N GLY A 177 -13.27 27.02 -10.26
CA GLY A 177 -13.63 28.13 -11.16
C GLY A 177 -12.68 28.42 -12.35
N LYS A 178 -11.65 27.60 -12.58
CA LYS A 178 -10.69 27.71 -13.70
C LYS A 178 -10.04 26.36 -14.02
N THR A 179 -9.58 26.18 -15.26
CA THR A 179 -8.76 25.03 -15.69
C THR A 179 -7.63 25.45 -16.62
N TYR A 180 -6.51 24.72 -16.57
CA TYR A 180 -5.35 24.91 -17.44
C TYR A 180 -5.21 23.69 -18.36
N VAL A 181 -4.96 23.93 -19.65
CA VAL A 181 -4.89 22.91 -20.69
C VAL A 181 -3.56 23.04 -21.42
N PRO A 182 -2.58 22.17 -21.14
CA PRO A 182 -1.33 22.13 -21.87
C PRO A 182 -1.53 21.49 -23.25
N VAL A 183 -0.83 22.01 -24.26
CA VAL A 183 -0.69 21.41 -25.59
C VAL A 183 0.76 21.49 -26.05
N HIS A 184 1.20 20.56 -26.89
CA HIS A 184 2.56 20.54 -27.41
C HIS A 184 2.60 20.08 -28.88
N PRO A 185 3.64 20.48 -29.63
CA PRO A 185 3.92 19.93 -30.95
C PRO A 185 4.52 18.52 -30.85
N ASP A 186 4.10 17.65 -31.76
CA ASP A 186 4.55 16.28 -32.00
C ASP A 186 4.88 16.12 -33.50
N ALA A 187 5.54 15.04 -33.90
CA ALA A 187 6.01 14.80 -35.26
C ALA A 187 4.89 14.91 -36.32
N ASP A 188 3.67 14.59 -35.93
CA ASP A 188 2.50 14.53 -36.80
C ASP A 188 1.50 15.70 -36.58
N GLY A 189 1.81 16.67 -35.70
CA GLY A 189 0.96 17.83 -35.39
C GLY A 189 0.87 18.17 -33.90
N TRP A 190 -0.22 18.76 -33.44
CA TRP A 190 -0.43 19.24 -32.07
C TRP A 190 -1.23 18.26 -31.22
N ARG A 191 -0.82 18.09 -29.96
CA ARG A 191 -1.49 17.23 -28.98
C ARG A 191 -1.85 17.99 -27.72
N ALA A 192 -3.00 17.66 -27.14
CA ALA A 192 -3.36 18.10 -25.80
C ALA A 192 -2.77 17.16 -24.74
N GLY A 193 -2.22 17.75 -23.67
CA GLY A 193 -1.49 17.06 -22.62
C GLY A 193 -0.02 17.49 -22.56
N ASP A 194 0.69 16.92 -21.59
CA ASP A 194 2.11 17.22 -21.36
C ASP A 194 2.98 16.70 -22.52
N PRO A 195 3.97 17.47 -23.01
CA PRO A 195 5.04 16.96 -23.85
C PRO A 195 5.81 15.86 -23.12
N PRO A 196 6.36 14.88 -23.87
CA PRO A 196 7.23 13.87 -23.30
C PRO A 196 8.53 14.48 -22.79
N GLY A 197 8.99 14.07 -21.60
CA GLY A 197 10.25 14.54 -21.02
C GLY A 197 10.09 15.70 -20.03
N LEU A 198 11.19 16.40 -19.77
CA LEU A 198 11.21 17.58 -18.89
C LEU A 198 10.79 18.82 -19.68
N TRP A 199 9.99 19.66 -19.05
CA TRP A 199 9.52 20.93 -19.61
C TRP A 199 10.58 22.01 -19.49
N PRO A 200 10.76 22.88 -20.51
CA PRO A 200 11.58 24.07 -20.33
C PRO A 200 10.95 25.01 -19.29
N LEU A 201 11.79 25.85 -18.68
CA LEU A 201 11.32 26.98 -17.86
C LEU A 201 10.52 27.98 -18.71
N TYR A 202 9.56 28.65 -18.09
CA TYR A 202 8.80 29.68 -18.80
C TYR A 202 9.74 30.83 -19.23
N LYS A 203 9.57 31.37 -20.44
CA LYS A 203 10.45 32.39 -21.04
C LYS A 203 11.95 32.03 -21.13
N LEU A 204 12.28 30.73 -21.19
CA LEU A 204 13.66 30.24 -21.26
C LEU A 204 14.64 31.03 -22.16
N PRO A 205 14.30 31.45 -23.40
CA PRO A 205 15.20 32.27 -24.23
C PRO A 205 15.72 33.55 -23.55
N HIS A 206 14.89 34.22 -22.75
CA HIS A 206 15.26 35.44 -22.03
C HIS A 206 16.16 35.14 -20.82
N LEU A 207 16.14 33.91 -20.32
CA LEU A 207 16.96 33.48 -19.17
C LEU A 207 18.39 33.14 -19.57
N VAL A 208 18.63 32.81 -20.85
CA VAL A 208 19.94 32.38 -21.36
C VAL A 208 20.99 33.48 -21.11
N GLU A 209 20.66 34.73 -21.43
CA GLU A 209 21.56 35.88 -21.30
C GLU A 209 21.51 36.55 -19.92
N ALA A 210 20.44 36.30 -19.15
CA ALA A 210 20.25 36.89 -17.83
C ALA A 210 21.25 36.32 -16.80
N LYS A 211 21.91 37.19 -16.04
CA LYS A 211 22.77 36.79 -14.90
C LYS A 211 21.97 36.52 -13.63
N ARG A 212 20.92 37.32 -13.42
CA ARG A 212 19.97 37.22 -12.30
C ARG A 212 18.60 36.87 -12.84
N VAL A 213 17.92 35.90 -12.23
CA VAL A 213 16.61 35.38 -12.63
C VAL A 213 15.66 35.43 -11.43
N PHE A 214 14.47 35.96 -11.63
CA PHE A 214 13.40 35.98 -10.63
C PHE A 214 12.44 34.82 -10.88
N LEU A 215 12.29 33.96 -9.89
CA LEU A 215 11.40 32.80 -9.94
C LEU A 215 10.17 33.05 -9.08
N VAL A 216 9.00 32.96 -9.69
CA VAL A 216 7.70 33.20 -9.06
C VAL A 216 6.76 32.02 -9.27
N GLU A 217 5.61 32.04 -8.60
CA GLU A 217 4.56 31.04 -8.76
C GLU A 217 3.58 31.43 -9.87
N GLY A 218 3.66 30.72 -10.99
CA GLY A 218 2.71 30.87 -12.09
C GLY A 218 3.15 31.83 -13.18
N GLU A 219 2.65 31.57 -14.40
CA GLU A 219 3.10 32.26 -15.61
C GLU A 219 2.66 33.73 -15.64
N LYS A 220 1.50 34.04 -15.07
CA LYS A 220 1.00 35.42 -14.93
C LYS A 220 1.93 36.30 -14.08
N CYS A 221 2.36 35.79 -12.92
CA CYS A 221 3.27 36.52 -12.05
C CYS A 221 4.64 36.71 -12.73
N ALA A 222 5.09 35.72 -13.51
CA ALA A 222 6.34 35.81 -14.25
C ALA A 222 6.27 36.87 -15.36
N ASP A 223 5.11 37.03 -16.00
CA ASP A 223 4.87 38.12 -16.95
C ASP A 223 4.97 39.49 -16.29
N LEU A 224 4.35 39.68 -15.12
CA LEU A 224 4.42 40.93 -14.37
C LEU A 224 5.85 41.30 -13.98
N VAL A 225 6.67 40.32 -13.58
CA VAL A 225 8.11 40.57 -13.31
C VAL A 225 8.83 41.05 -14.56
N CYS A 226 8.57 40.46 -15.73
CA CYS A 226 9.20 40.90 -16.98
C CYS A 226 8.80 42.30 -17.42
N GLU A 227 7.62 42.78 -17.02
CA GLU A 227 7.16 44.14 -17.29
C GLU A 227 7.87 45.19 -16.43
N LEU A 228 8.51 44.78 -15.33
CA LEU A 228 9.35 45.63 -14.48
C LEU A 228 10.75 45.72 -15.09
N ASP A 229 10.99 46.76 -15.89
CA ASP A 229 12.33 47.12 -16.42
C ASP A 229 13.08 45.94 -17.09
N GLU A 230 12.35 45.09 -17.81
CA GLU A 230 12.87 43.91 -18.52
C GLU A 230 13.59 42.89 -17.62
N LEU A 231 13.22 42.80 -16.32
CA LEU A 231 13.76 41.79 -15.43
C LEU A 231 13.43 40.37 -15.92
N ALA A 232 14.37 39.44 -15.69
CA ALA A 232 14.23 38.06 -16.14
C ALA A 232 13.33 37.24 -15.20
N GLY A 233 12.01 37.35 -15.38
CA GLY A 233 10.99 36.57 -14.66
C GLY A 233 10.71 35.19 -15.28
N THR A 234 10.56 34.16 -14.44
CA THR A 234 10.20 32.80 -14.88
C THR A 234 9.37 32.03 -13.83
N THR A 235 8.80 30.90 -14.24
CA THR A 235 8.11 29.91 -13.40
C THR A 235 8.37 28.50 -13.92
N SER A 236 8.16 27.50 -13.05
CA SER A 236 8.11 26.09 -13.43
C SER A 236 6.77 25.70 -14.06
N ALA A 237 6.78 24.61 -14.83
CA ALA A 237 5.59 24.09 -15.50
C ALA A 237 4.60 23.48 -14.48
N HIS A 238 3.32 23.78 -14.63
CA HIS A 238 2.24 23.40 -13.71
C HIS A 238 2.33 23.98 -12.28
N GLY A 239 3.14 25.02 -12.07
CA GLY A 239 3.25 25.75 -10.81
C GLY A 239 3.71 24.90 -9.61
N ALA A 240 3.27 25.29 -8.41
CA ALA A 240 3.77 24.82 -7.11
C ALA A 240 3.87 23.29 -6.91
N LYS A 241 3.01 22.52 -7.57
CA LYS A 241 2.80 21.08 -7.28
C LYS A 241 3.61 20.12 -8.16
N SER A 242 4.39 20.61 -9.12
CA SER A 242 5.05 19.73 -10.13
C SER A 242 6.48 20.11 -10.51
N THR A 243 7.28 20.68 -9.60
CA THR A 243 8.67 21.13 -9.87
C THR A 243 9.57 20.08 -10.55
N ARG A 244 9.33 18.79 -10.30
CA ARG A 244 10.09 17.66 -10.88
C ARG A 244 9.89 17.46 -12.39
N LYS A 245 8.85 18.06 -12.98
CA LYS A 245 8.57 17.96 -14.42
C LYS A 245 9.31 19.01 -15.24
N THR A 246 9.98 19.96 -14.60
CA THR A 246 10.70 21.05 -15.27
C THR A 246 12.19 20.78 -15.32
N ASP A 247 12.83 21.18 -16.42
CA ASP A 247 14.26 21.20 -16.59
C ASP A 247 14.85 22.47 -15.95
N TRP A 248 15.61 22.25 -14.88
CA TRP A 248 16.25 23.31 -14.08
C TRP A 248 17.67 23.64 -14.55
N SER A 249 18.24 22.86 -15.48
CA SER A 249 19.62 23.07 -15.94
C SER A 249 19.93 24.48 -16.44
N PRO A 250 19.00 25.24 -17.05
CA PRO A 250 19.28 26.61 -17.49
C PRO A 250 19.63 27.59 -16.37
N LEU A 251 19.31 27.27 -15.11
CA LEU A 251 19.63 28.12 -13.96
C LEU A 251 21.01 27.81 -13.36
N ALA A 252 21.72 26.78 -13.84
CA ALA A 252 23.04 26.42 -13.33
C ALA A 252 24.02 27.60 -13.39
N GLY A 253 24.64 27.92 -12.26
CA GLY A 253 25.62 29.02 -12.12
C GLY A 253 25.06 30.45 -12.19
N LYS A 254 23.73 30.64 -12.25
CA LYS A 254 23.09 31.97 -12.24
C LYS A 254 22.71 32.40 -10.83
N GLU A 255 22.39 33.68 -10.64
CA GLU A 255 21.75 34.17 -9.43
C GLU A 255 20.22 34.02 -9.55
N VAL A 256 19.59 33.30 -8.63
CA VAL A 256 18.15 33.03 -8.64
C VAL A 256 17.51 33.67 -7.41
N VAL A 257 16.52 34.53 -7.63
CA VAL A 257 15.74 35.18 -6.57
C VAL A 257 14.34 34.60 -6.57
N ILE A 258 13.97 33.89 -5.50
CA ILE A 258 12.65 33.27 -5.35
C ILE A 258 11.71 34.25 -4.65
N LEU A 259 10.57 34.53 -5.27
CA LEU A 259 9.45 35.30 -4.71
C LEU A 259 8.26 34.34 -4.51
N PRO A 260 8.09 33.76 -3.31
CA PRO A 260 6.97 32.87 -3.03
C PRO A 260 5.68 33.62 -2.74
N ASP A 261 4.56 32.94 -2.97
CA ASP A 261 3.24 33.42 -2.51
C ASP A 261 3.19 33.40 -0.98
N LYS A 262 2.43 34.33 -0.36
CA LYS A 262 2.33 34.45 1.10
C LYS A 262 1.40 33.39 1.70
N ASP A 263 1.69 32.11 1.52
CA ASP A 263 0.97 31.00 2.13
C ASP A 263 1.84 29.74 2.36
N GLU A 264 1.25 28.71 2.96
CA GLU A 264 1.92 27.42 3.19
C GLU A 264 2.27 26.70 1.87
N ALA A 265 1.50 26.93 0.80
CA ALA A 265 1.76 26.31 -0.50
C ALA A 265 3.00 26.91 -1.17
N GLY A 266 3.22 28.22 -1.05
CA GLY A 266 4.38 28.91 -1.61
C GLY A 266 5.67 28.66 -0.84
N GLU A 267 5.58 28.44 0.48
CA GLU A 267 6.69 27.87 1.25
C GLU A 267 7.05 26.46 0.76
N GLY A 268 6.03 25.61 0.55
CA GLY A 268 6.20 24.29 -0.04
C GLY A 268 6.82 24.31 -1.44
N TYR A 269 6.47 25.30 -2.28
CA TYR A 269 7.07 25.51 -3.58
C TYR A 269 8.55 25.85 -3.47
N THR A 270 8.91 26.82 -2.62
CA THR A 270 10.29 27.25 -2.39
C THR A 270 11.17 26.07 -1.98
N THR A 271 10.74 25.27 -1.02
CA THR A 271 11.48 24.07 -0.56
C THR A 271 11.69 23.06 -1.70
N ASN A 272 10.68 22.86 -2.55
CA ASN A 272 10.79 21.93 -3.67
C ASN A 272 11.71 22.45 -4.78
N VAL A 273 11.72 23.75 -5.05
CA VAL A 273 12.64 24.39 -6.00
C VAL A 273 14.08 24.30 -5.50
N LEU A 274 14.34 24.65 -4.24
CA LEU A 274 15.69 24.61 -3.65
C LEU A 274 16.31 23.21 -3.78
N ARG A 275 15.51 22.15 -3.58
CA ARG A 275 15.95 20.76 -3.77
C ARG A 275 16.38 20.45 -5.20
N GLU A 276 15.72 21.01 -6.21
CA GLU A 276 16.10 20.80 -7.61
C GLU A 276 17.33 21.65 -7.99
N LEU A 277 17.40 22.89 -7.52
CA LEU A 277 18.55 23.78 -7.76
C LEU A 277 19.85 23.25 -7.10
N ALA A 278 19.75 22.59 -5.94
CA ALA A 278 20.89 22.00 -5.24
C ALA A 278 21.61 20.90 -6.04
N LYS A 279 20.90 20.25 -6.99
CA LYS A 279 21.42 19.17 -7.83
C LYS A 279 22.23 19.69 -9.03
N LEU A 280 22.14 20.98 -9.34
CA LEU A 280 22.77 21.56 -10.51
C LEU A 280 24.28 21.73 -10.30
N ASN A 281 25.04 21.62 -11.39
CA ASN A 281 26.47 21.87 -11.40
C ASN A 281 26.84 22.64 -12.69
N PRO A 282 27.37 23.88 -12.60
CA PRO A 282 27.65 24.65 -11.39
C PRO A 282 26.38 25.04 -10.62
N ARG A 283 26.48 25.12 -9.29
CA ARG A 283 25.35 25.49 -8.43
C ARG A 283 24.98 26.97 -8.62
N PRO A 284 23.69 27.32 -8.74
CA PRO A 284 23.25 28.71 -8.71
C PRO A 284 23.53 29.36 -7.36
N THR A 285 23.50 30.70 -7.30
CA THR A 285 23.39 31.44 -6.03
C THR A 285 21.93 31.76 -5.80
N VAL A 286 21.32 31.32 -4.69
CA VAL A 286 19.88 31.50 -4.48
C VAL A 286 19.59 32.44 -3.32
N ARG A 287 18.60 33.33 -3.50
CA ARG A 287 18.06 34.21 -2.46
C ARG A 287 16.55 34.05 -2.41
N LYS A 288 15.96 34.14 -1.21
CA LYS A 288 14.51 34.16 -0.99
C LYS A 288 14.11 35.54 -0.51
N VAL A 289 13.17 36.19 -1.19
CA VAL A 289 12.66 37.52 -0.82
C VAL A 289 11.20 37.38 -0.44
N ILE A 290 10.87 37.79 0.80
CA ILE A 290 9.49 37.92 1.24
C ILE A 290 9.06 39.36 0.98
N LEU A 291 8.05 39.54 0.12
CA LEU A 291 7.60 40.87 -0.28
C LEU A 291 6.91 41.59 0.89
N PRO A 292 7.35 42.81 1.27
CA PRO A 292 6.82 43.52 2.42
C PRO A 292 5.44 44.12 2.12
N GLY A 293 4.56 44.17 3.13
CA GLY A 293 3.27 44.87 3.05
C GLY A 293 2.09 44.04 2.54
N LEU A 294 2.30 42.77 2.17
CA LEU A 294 1.23 41.84 1.82
C LEU A 294 0.41 41.48 3.07
N ALA A 295 -0.92 41.47 2.97
CA ALA A 295 -1.83 41.38 4.11
C ALA A 295 -2.41 39.97 4.28
N ASP A 296 -2.90 39.38 3.19
CA ASP A 296 -3.72 38.17 3.22
C ASP A 296 -2.92 36.90 2.83
N PRO A 297 -3.29 35.72 3.36
CA PRO A 297 -2.71 34.46 2.92
C PRO A 297 -3.00 34.19 1.45
N GLY A 298 -1.96 33.93 0.67
CA GLY A 298 -2.03 33.71 -0.78
C GLY A 298 -1.81 34.98 -1.62
N ASP A 299 -1.52 36.12 -0.97
CA ASP A 299 -1.05 37.31 -1.67
C ASP A 299 0.29 37.04 -2.38
N ASP A 300 0.43 37.50 -3.61
CA ASP A 300 1.59 37.30 -4.48
C ASP A 300 2.18 38.65 -4.97
N ILE A 301 3.06 38.60 -5.96
CA ILE A 301 3.66 39.81 -6.55
C ILE A 301 2.63 40.73 -7.22
N GLU A 302 1.50 40.20 -7.73
CA GLU A 302 0.43 41.02 -8.29
C GLU A 302 -0.16 41.92 -7.20
N GLN A 303 -0.46 41.38 -6.02
CA GLN A 303 -0.97 42.18 -4.91
C GLN A 303 0.09 43.17 -4.41
N TRP A 304 1.37 42.77 -4.40
CA TRP A 304 2.45 43.67 -4.02
C TRP A 304 2.55 44.87 -4.97
N LEU A 305 2.44 44.64 -6.29
CA LEU A 305 2.46 45.70 -7.29
C LEU A 305 1.27 46.66 -7.16
N LEU A 306 0.09 46.17 -6.79
CA LEU A 306 -1.08 47.01 -6.55
C LEU A 306 -0.92 47.97 -5.35
N LEU A 307 -0.07 47.62 -4.39
CA LEU A 307 0.23 48.47 -3.23
C LEU A 307 1.24 49.59 -3.54
N LYS A 308 1.89 49.55 -4.71
CA LYS A 308 2.95 50.48 -5.08
C LYS A 308 2.42 51.59 -5.98
N ASN A 309 2.76 52.82 -5.61
CA ASN A 309 2.56 54.00 -6.45
C ASN A 309 3.92 54.45 -6.99
N GLY A 310 4.20 54.21 -8.27
CA GLY A 310 5.48 54.56 -8.89
C GLY A 310 5.57 54.11 -10.34
N THR A 311 6.65 54.49 -11.03
CA THR A 311 6.97 53.96 -12.37
C THR A 311 7.53 52.55 -12.25
N SER A 312 7.39 51.73 -13.30
CA SER A 312 7.93 50.36 -13.33
C SER A 312 9.42 50.31 -13.00
N PHE A 313 10.18 51.34 -13.39
CA PHE A 313 11.61 51.51 -13.06
C PHE A 313 11.86 51.67 -11.56
N ALA A 314 11.07 52.50 -10.87
CA ALA A 314 11.22 52.70 -9.43
C ALA A 314 10.86 51.43 -8.63
N ILE A 315 9.84 50.70 -9.08
CA ILE A 315 9.41 49.45 -8.47
C ILE A 315 10.45 48.33 -8.72
N ALA A 316 11.02 48.26 -9.93
CA ALA A 316 12.11 47.34 -10.25
C ALA A 316 13.34 47.59 -9.38
N ALA A 317 13.71 48.87 -9.17
CA ALA A 317 14.79 49.26 -8.28
C ALA A 317 14.54 48.80 -6.83
N GLU A 318 13.32 49.00 -6.30
CA GLU A 318 12.95 48.52 -4.96
C GLU A 318 13.05 46.98 -4.85
N LEU A 319 12.56 46.26 -5.85
CA LEU A 319 12.64 44.79 -5.87
C LEU A 319 14.10 44.30 -5.92
N MET A 320 14.97 45.00 -6.65
CA MET A 320 16.40 44.71 -6.73
C MET A 320 17.12 44.98 -5.40
N GLU A 321 16.78 46.07 -4.71
CA GLU A 321 17.30 46.36 -3.36
C GLU A 321 16.89 45.28 -2.35
N LEU A 322 15.63 44.84 -2.39
CA LEU A 322 15.13 43.73 -1.56
C LEU A 322 15.87 42.41 -1.86
N ALA A 323 16.13 42.15 -3.14
CA ALA A 323 16.90 40.98 -3.56
C ALA A 323 18.36 41.03 -3.06
N GLU A 324 19.00 42.19 -3.06
CA GLU A 324 20.37 42.34 -2.58
C GLU A 324 20.48 42.24 -1.06
N ALA A 325 19.49 42.77 -0.34
CA ALA A 325 19.39 42.69 1.11
C ALA A 325 19.07 41.28 1.63
N ALA A 326 18.41 40.45 0.83
CA ALA A 326 18.05 39.09 1.23
C ALA A 326 19.28 38.18 1.38
N PRO A 327 19.38 37.35 2.44
CA PRO A 327 20.53 36.48 2.64
C PRO A 327 20.65 35.43 1.52
N VAL A 328 21.90 35.12 1.13
CA VAL A 328 22.18 34.01 0.22
C VAL A 328 21.94 32.69 0.94
N ILE A 329 21.15 31.83 0.31
CA ILE A 329 20.88 30.47 0.78
C ILE A 329 22.10 29.62 0.50
N ASP A 330 22.70 29.10 1.56
CA ASP A 330 23.81 28.16 1.48
C ASP A 330 23.26 26.74 1.24
N PHE A 331 23.64 26.14 0.10
CA PHE A 331 23.28 24.76 -0.25
C PHE A 331 24.05 23.70 0.54
N ASP A 332 25.23 24.06 1.05
CA ASP A 332 26.12 23.21 1.84
C ASP A 332 25.99 23.46 3.34
N ALA A 333 25.32 24.54 3.74
CA ALA A 333 24.74 24.62 5.07
C ALA A 333 23.89 23.36 5.23
N LYS A 334 24.33 22.47 6.12
CA LYS A 334 23.51 21.37 6.64
C LYS A 334 22.11 21.94 6.78
N ALA A 335 21.16 21.38 6.02
CA ALA A 335 19.78 21.82 6.03
C ALA A 335 19.40 22.24 7.46
N PRO A 336 18.85 23.45 7.68
CA PRO A 336 18.22 23.72 8.96
C PRO A 336 17.31 22.51 9.22
N PRO A 337 17.39 21.87 10.39
CA PRO A 337 16.64 20.66 10.62
C PRO A 337 15.16 21.01 10.45
N GLU A 338 14.58 20.60 9.31
CA GLU A 338 13.15 20.60 9.07
C GLU A 338 12.61 19.21 9.46
N LYS A 339 12.89 18.86 10.70
CA LYS A 339 11.88 18.68 11.73
C LYS A 339 12.38 19.55 12.88
N LEU A 340 11.51 20.14 13.69
CA LEU A 340 11.87 20.45 15.07
C LEU A 340 12.27 19.12 15.75
N GLN A 341 13.47 18.62 15.44
CA GLN A 341 14.26 17.83 16.35
C GLN A 341 14.90 18.88 17.23
N ALA A 342 14.07 19.44 18.12
CA ALA A 342 14.56 19.44 19.48
C ALA A 342 15.04 18.00 19.67
N GLU A 343 16.36 17.81 19.78
CA GLU A 343 16.79 16.68 20.61
C GLU A 343 15.86 16.72 21.84
N PRO A 344 15.35 15.60 22.34
CA PRO A 344 14.80 15.60 23.67
C PRO A 344 16.00 15.84 24.60
N VAL A 345 16.52 17.06 24.61
CA VAL A 345 16.88 17.74 25.83
C VAL A 345 15.61 17.54 26.63
N ARG A 346 15.65 16.56 27.55
CA ARG A 346 14.91 16.69 28.79
C ARG A 346 15.38 18.04 29.29
N VAL A 347 14.68 19.11 28.91
CA VAL A 347 14.73 20.34 29.68
C VAL A 347 14.16 19.81 30.97
N GLU A 348 15.03 19.50 31.92
CA GLU A 348 14.67 19.51 33.32
C GLU A 348 14.26 20.96 33.55
N ASP A 349 13.03 21.27 33.12
CA ASP A 349 12.43 22.55 33.33
C ASP A 349 12.14 22.52 34.82
N GLU A 350 13.12 22.97 35.60
CA GLU A 350 13.01 23.22 37.03
C GLU A 350 11.96 24.30 37.31
N SER A 351 11.37 24.89 36.26
CA SER A 351 10.19 25.74 36.32
C SER A 351 9.08 25.09 37.15
N PRO A 352 8.49 25.84 38.10
CA PRO A 352 7.46 25.31 38.98
C PRO A 352 6.24 24.88 38.16
N ILE A 353 5.87 23.61 38.29
CA ILE A 353 4.75 23.05 37.51
C ILE A 353 3.45 23.76 37.90
N HIS A 354 2.89 24.55 36.98
CA HIS A 354 1.69 25.34 37.23
C HIS A 354 0.45 24.48 37.53
N ARG A 355 -0.56 25.09 38.17
CA ARG A 355 -1.87 24.49 38.47
C ARG A 355 -2.80 24.65 37.27
N THR A 356 -2.41 24.05 36.14
CA THR A 356 -3.13 24.09 34.86
C THR A 356 -3.21 22.69 34.26
N ASP A 357 -4.06 22.50 33.25
CA ASP A 357 -4.17 21.20 32.58
C ASP A 357 -2.86 20.83 31.85
N LEU A 358 -2.11 21.82 31.34
CA LEU A 358 -0.73 21.65 30.85
C LEU A 358 0.23 21.23 31.96
N GLY A 359 0.16 21.86 33.13
CA GLY A 359 0.96 21.44 34.28
C GLY A 359 0.62 20.01 34.73
N ASN A 360 -0.63 19.58 34.63
CA ASN A 360 -1.00 18.19 34.86
C ASN A 360 -0.42 17.24 33.81
N ALA A 361 -0.35 17.65 32.53
CA ALA A 361 0.33 16.89 31.48
C ALA A 361 1.83 16.74 31.78
N GLN A 362 2.50 17.84 32.17
CA GLN A 362 3.89 17.81 32.62
C GLN A 362 4.10 16.89 33.83
N ARG A 363 3.17 16.88 34.81
CA ARG A 363 3.21 15.92 35.94
C ARG A 363 3.10 14.47 35.46
N LEU A 364 2.24 14.20 34.47
CA LEU A 364 2.08 12.87 33.90
C LEU A 364 3.37 12.42 33.20
N ILE A 365 4.00 13.29 32.39
CA ILE A 365 5.25 12.98 31.69
C ILE A 365 6.42 12.84 32.67
N LYS A 366 6.53 13.71 33.66
CA LYS A 366 7.60 13.62 34.67
C LYS A 366 7.55 12.31 35.46
N ARG A 367 6.36 11.77 35.71
CA ARG A 367 6.17 10.52 36.49
C ARG A 367 6.18 9.25 35.63
N PHE A 368 5.57 9.31 34.44
CA PHE A 368 5.27 8.13 33.63
C PHE A 368 5.68 8.26 32.16
N GLY A 369 6.35 9.34 31.77
CA GLY A 369 6.79 9.60 30.38
C GLY A 369 7.65 8.49 29.80
N ASP A 370 8.43 7.79 30.62
CA ASP A 370 9.25 6.65 30.18
C ASP A 370 8.43 5.37 29.94
N PHE A 371 7.17 5.32 30.38
CA PHE A 371 6.27 4.17 30.25
C PHE A 371 5.18 4.35 29.20
N ILE A 372 5.08 5.53 28.59
CA ILE A 372 4.03 5.86 27.62
C ILE A 372 4.65 6.40 26.33
N ARG A 373 4.10 5.99 25.19
CA ARG A 373 4.35 6.59 23.88
C ARG A 373 3.02 6.81 23.17
N PHE A 374 2.97 7.76 22.26
CA PHE A 374 1.81 7.97 21.41
C PHE A 374 2.22 7.90 19.95
N CYS A 375 1.50 7.12 19.15
CA CYS A 375 1.70 7.04 17.71
C CYS A 375 0.63 7.88 17.00
N PRO A 376 0.96 9.10 16.50
CA PRO A 376 -0.01 9.95 15.83
C PRO A 376 -0.59 9.33 14.55
N THR A 377 0.21 8.52 13.84
CA THR A 377 -0.22 7.83 12.62
C THR A 377 -1.34 6.82 12.89
N TRP A 378 -1.27 6.11 14.02
CA TRP A 378 -2.29 5.14 14.43
C TRP A 378 -3.40 5.78 15.27
N GLY A 379 -3.16 6.96 15.85
CA GLY A 379 -4.04 7.58 16.84
C GLY A 379 -4.15 6.77 18.13
N LYS A 380 -3.09 6.02 18.48
CA LYS A 380 -3.09 5.08 19.61
C LYS A 380 -1.94 5.34 20.59
N TRP A 381 -2.23 5.09 21.86
CA TRP A 381 -1.25 5.05 22.94
C TRP A 381 -0.58 3.68 23.00
N LEU A 382 0.71 3.68 23.29
CA LEU A 382 1.54 2.52 23.57
C LEU A 382 2.03 2.63 25.01
N VAL A 383 1.98 1.52 25.73
CA VAL A 383 2.39 1.45 27.14
C VAL A 383 3.44 0.36 27.29
N TRP A 384 4.48 0.67 28.08
CA TRP A 384 5.48 -0.30 28.48
C TRP A 384 4.92 -1.28 29.51
N ASP A 385 4.84 -2.56 29.17
CA ASP A 385 4.32 -3.62 30.05
C ASP A 385 5.39 -4.27 30.95
N GLY A 386 6.62 -3.73 30.95
CA GLY A 386 7.79 -4.29 31.60
C GLY A 386 8.72 -5.03 30.64
N LYS A 387 8.23 -5.46 29.48
CA LYS A 387 8.98 -6.24 28.48
C LYS A 387 8.90 -5.65 27.07
N ARG A 388 7.81 -4.98 26.72
CA ARG A 388 7.57 -4.41 25.38
C ARG A 388 6.63 -3.21 25.43
N TRP A 389 6.56 -2.49 24.31
CA TRP A 389 5.56 -1.48 24.02
C TRP A 389 4.29 -2.11 23.45
N ARG A 390 3.19 -2.08 24.20
CA ARG A 390 1.90 -2.65 23.77
C ARG A 390 0.87 -1.57 23.52
N GLU A 391 0.02 -1.74 22.50
CA GLU A 391 -1.15 -0.88 22.30
C GLU A 391 -2.04 -0.88 23.55
N ASP A 392 -2.47 0.31 23.97
CA ASP A 392 -3.34 0.45 25.13
C ASP A 392 -4.79 0.17 24.76
N GLU A 393 -5.19 -1.09 24.91
CA GLU A 393 -6.57 -1.55 24.74
C GLU A 393 -7.40 -1.46 26.03
N THR A 394 -6.73 -1.23 27.17
CA THR A 394 -7.31 -1.37 28.52
C THR A 394 -7.49 -0.03 29.24
N GLY A 395 -7.13 1.08 28.60
CA GLY A 395 -7.15 2.41 29.19
C GLY A 395 -6.14 2.59 30.32
N GLU A 396 -4.95 1.98 30.21
CA GLU A 396 -3.85 2.20 31.15
C GLU A 396 -3.45 3.68 31.20
N ILE A 397 -3.45 4.39 30.06
CA ILE A 397 -3.15 5.84 30.06
C ILE A 397 -4.10 6.62 30.99
N PHE A 398 -5.37 6.23 31.04
CA PHE A 398 -6.35 6.81 31.97
C PHE A 398 -6.10 6.41 33.43
N ARG A 399 -5.55 5.22 33.69
CA ARG A 399 -5.17 4.78 35.04
C ARG A 399 -3.92 5.51 35.53
N LEU A 400 -2.92 5.70 34.67
CA LEU A 400 -1.74 6.53 34.96
C LEU A 400 -2.15 7.99 35.22
N ALA A 401 -3.03 8.55 34.39
CA ALA A 401 -3.61 9.87 34.59
C ALA A 401 -4.28 10.01 35.98
N LYS A 402 -5.13 9.06 36.36
CA LYS A 402 -5.79 9.06 37.69
C LYS A 402 -4.77 8.97 38.84
N ARG A 403 -3.69 8.19 38.68
CA ARG A 403 -2.61 8.11 39.68
C ARG A 403 -1.86 9.43 39.81
N THR A 404 -1.58 10.11 38.70
CA THR A 404 -0.98 11.45 38.69
C THR A 404 -1.86 12.45 39.44
N VAL A 405 -3.17 12.49 39.17
CA VAL A 405 -4.08 13.40 39.88
C VAL A 405 -4.12 13.11 41.39
N ARG A 406 -4.23 11.84 41.79
CA ARG A 406 -4.21 11.45 43.21
C ARG A 406 -2.93 11.86 43.92
N SER A 407 -1.80 11.84 43.21
CA SER A 407 -0.52 12.22 43.78
C SER A 407 -0.37 13.73 44.03
N ILE A 408 -1.15 14.59 43.36
CA ILE A 408 -1.21 16.03 43.65
C ILE A 408 -1.73 16.26 45.07
N GLY A 409 -2.67 15.43 45.53
CA GLY A 409 -3.15 15.47 46.91
C GLY A 409 -2.08 15.08 47.94
N ALA A 410 -1.19 14.14 47.58
CA ALA A 410 -0.05 13.76 48.41
C ALA A 410 1.02 14.86 48.45
N GLU A 411 1.33 15.48 47.31
CA GLU A 411 2.22 16.66 47.23
C GLU A 411 1.71 17.80 48.13
N ALA A 412 0.40 18.01 48.20
CA ALA A 412 -0.18 19.03 49.07
C ALA A 412 0.03 18.76 50.56
N ALA A 413 0.17 17.50 50.99
CA ALA A 413 0.44 17.17 52.38
C ALA A 413 1.87 17.58 52.82
N GLU A 414 2.82 17.63 51.87
CA GLU A 414 4.22 17.98 52.10
C GLU A 414 4.47 19.51 52.13
N VAL A 415 3.51 20.32 51.64
CA VAL A 415 3.63 21.78 51.63
C VAL A 415 3.38 22.36 53.03
N GLU A 416 4.37 23.03 53.63
CA GLU A 416 4.25 23.63 54.97
C GLU A 416 3.35 24.88 55.01
N ALA A 417 3.30 25.65 53.93
CA ALA A 417 2.48 26.86 53.84
C ALA A 417 0.97 26.53 53.69
N ASP A 418 0.17 26.88 54.69
CA ASP A 418 -1.28 26.56 54.74
C ASP A 418 -2.07 27.12 53.53
N GLY A 419 -1.72 28.30 53.05
CA GLY A 419 -2.36 28.91 51.87
C GLY A 419 -2.10 28.14 50.57
N GLU A 420 -0.87 27.68 50.36
CA GLU A 420 -0.51 26.90 49.17
C GLU A 420 -1.02 25.46 49.24
N ARG A 421 -0.99 24.86 50.43
CA ARG A 421 -1.60 23.55 50.72
C ARG A 421 -3.08 23.53 50.35
N LYS A 422 -3.87 24.50 50.82
CA LYS A 422 -5.29 24.62 50.50
C LYS A 422 -5.54 24.78 49.00
N ALA A 423 -4.73 25.61 48.33
CA ALA A 423 -4.86 25.83 46.89
C ALA A 423 -4.50 24.58 46.07
N LEU A 424 -3.51 23.79 46.50
CA LEU A 424 -3.11 22.56 45.83
C LEU A 424 -4.12 21.43 46.05
N LEU A 425 -4.71 21.32 47.24
CA LEU A 425 -5.83 20.40 47.51
C LEU A 425 -7.06 20.75 46.67
N ALA A 426 -7.41 22.03 46.57
CA ALA A 426 -8.49 22.49 45.70
C ALA A 426 -8.22 22.15 44.22
N TRP A 427 -6.96 22.29 43.77
CA TRP A 427 -6.55 21.90 42.42
C TRP A 427 -6.62 20.39 42.19
N ALA A 428 -6.21 19.57 43.18
CA ALA A 428 -6.31 18.12 43.12
C ALA A 428 -7.76 17.67 42.89
N LEU A 429 -8.70 18.20 43.68
CA LEU A 429 -10.14 17.90 43.56
C LEU A 429 -10.71 18.33 42.20
N GLN A 430 -10.33 19.51 41.70
CA GLN A 430 -10.77 19.95 40.37
C GLN A 430 -10.23 19.04 39.26
N SER A 431 -8.99 18.57 39.40
CA SER A 431 -8.28 17.71 38.45
C SER A 431 -8.87 16.29 38.35
N GLU A 432 -9.70 15.85 39.31
CA GLU A 432 -10.40 14.56 39.24
C GLU A 432 -11.55 14.54 38.21
N SER A 433 -11.97 15.70 37.70
CA SER A 433 -13.02 15.78 36.69
C SER A 433 -12.61 15.11 35.37
N GLN A 434 -13.55 14.40 34.73
CA GLN A 434 -13.31 13.70 33.46
C GLN A 434 -12.75 14.63 32.37
N LYS A 435 -13.29 15.86 32.27
CA LYS A 435 -12.84 16.85 31.28
C LYS A 435 -11.36 17.19 31.45
N ARG A 436 -10.89 17.39 32.68
CA ARG A 436 -9.48 17.70 32.95
C ARG A 436 -8.56 16.50 32.78
N ILE A 437 -9.02 15.30 33.13
CA ILE A 437 -8.29 14.05 32.84
C ILE A 437 -8.08 13.88 31.34
N GLN A 438 -9.12 14.12 30.53
CA GLN A 438 -9.03 14.08 29.06
C GLN A 438 -8.11 15.17 28.51
N ALA A 439 -8.22 16.40 29.03
CA ALA A 439 -7.35 17.52 28.63
C ALA A 439 -5.87 17.21 28.92
N MET A 440 -5.57 16.68 30.12
CA MET A 440 -4.23 16.26 30.49
C MET A 440 -3.66 15.22 29.51
N ILE A 441 -4.41 14.16 29.20
CA ILE A 441 -3.97 13.13 28.24
C ILE A 441 -3.82 13.73 26.83
N GLY A 442 -4.77 14.58 26.42
CA GLY A 442 -4.77 15.24 25.11
C GLY A 442 -3.64 16.26 24.91
N LEU A 443 -3.07 16.80 25.98
CA LEU A 443 -1.87 17.66 25.91
C LEU A 443 -0.57 16.84 25.99
N SER A 444 -0.62 15.66 26.63
CA SER A 444 0.56 14.83 26.89
C SER A 444 1.15 14.17 25.64
N TRP A 445 0.38 13.99 24.57
CA TRP A 445 0.89 13.24 23.40
C TRP A 445 1.98 13.96 22.63
N SER A 446 1.98 15.30 22.64
CA SER A 446 2.94 16.16 21.93
C SER A 446 4.17 16.53 22.76
N GLU A 447 4.22 16.11 24.03
CA GLU A 447 5.34 16.39 24.93
C GLU A 447 6.60 15.63 24.50
N ALA A 448 7.78 16.22 24.75
CA ALA A 448 9.04 15.64 24.32
C ALA A 448 9.25 14.21 24.86
N GLY A 449 9.63 13.29 23.99
CA GLY A 449 9.85 11.88 24.33
C GLY A 449 8.61 10.98 24.32
N VAL A 450 7.41 11.53 24.11
CA VAL A 450 6.16 10.76 24.02
C VAL A 450 5.80 10.35 22.58
N PRO A 451 5.86 11.24 21.57
CA PRO A 451 5.59 10.85 20.19
C PRO A 451 6.53 9.75 19.71
N VAL A 452 5.97 8.76 19.01
CA VAL A 452 6.74 7.73 18.29
C VAL A 452 6.13 7.50 16.91
N GLU A 453 6.98 7.42 15.89
CA GLU A 453 6.56 7.02 14.54
C GLU A 453 6.57 5.49 14.40
N PRO A 454 5.68 4.89 13.57
CA PRO A 454 5.68 3.45 13.33
C PRO A 454 7.04 2.89 12.90
N SER A 455 7.79 3.66 12.10
CA SER A 455 9.14 3.32 11.61
C SER A 455 10.21 3.26 12.70
N GLN A 456 9.96 3.84 13.88
CA GLN A 456 10.88 3.78 15.01
C GLN A 456 10.67 2.52 15.85
N LEU A 457 9.50 1.87 15.75
CA LEU A 457 9.19 0.65 16.47
C LEU A 457 9.84 -0.55 15.79
N ASN A 458 10.40 -1.47 16.58
CA ASN A 458 11.07 -2.69 16.08
C ASN A 458 12.17 -2.42 15.03
N ARG A 459 12.86 -1.28 15.12
CA ARG A 459 13.79 -0.80 14.10
C ARG A 459 14.99 -1.73 13.87
N ASP A 460 15.52 -2.35 14.92
CA ASP A 460 16.66 -3.26 14.78
C ASP A 460 16.19 -4.68 14.38
N PRO A 461 16.50 -5.15 13.16
CA PRO A 461 16.08 -6.48 12.70
C PRO A 461 16.78 -7.63 13.46
N TRP A 462 17.85 -7.35 14.21
CA TRP A 462 18.62 -8.38 14.91
C TRP A 462 18.23 -8.53 16.38
N LEU A 463 17.44 -7.62 16.94
CA LEU A 463 16.96 -7.75 18.32
C LEU A 463 15.71 -8.62 18.36
N LEU A 464 15.77 -9.75 19.06
CA LEU A 464 14.61 -10.61 19.30
C LEU A 464 14.20 -10.51 20.77
N ASN A 465 12.99 -10.02 21.03
CA ASN A 465 12.51 -9.87 22.39
C ASN A 465 11.84 -11.16 22.89
N VAL A 466 12.30 -11.67 24.03
CA VAL A 466 11.92 -12.96 24.61
C VAL A 466 11.45 -12.77 26.05
N GLU A 467 10.84 -13.78 26.66
CA GLU A 467 10.18 -13.63 27.96
C GLU A 467 11.12 -13.09 29.07
N ASN A 468 12.40 -13.48 29.04
CA ASN A 468 13.42 -13.15 30.04
C ASN A 468 14.40 -12.03 29.63
N GLY A 469 14.24 -11.40 28.45
CA GLY A 469 15.09 -10.29 28.02
C GLY A 469 15.04 -10.02 26.52
N THR A 470 15.96 -9.20 26.03
CA THR A 470 16.15 -8.95 24.60
C THR A 470 17.42 -9.68 24.14
N LEU A 471 17.30 -10.53 23.13
CA LEU A 471 18.39 -11.30 22.56
C LEU A 471 18.97 -10.56 21.35
N ASP A 472 20.28 -10.33 21.33
CA ASP A 472 20.98 -9.89 20.13
C ASP A 472 21.35 -11.12 19.27
N LEU A 473 20.72 -11.25 18.11
CA LEU A 473 20.93 -12.38 17.20
C LEU A 473 22.30 -12.36 16.49
N ARG A 474 23.02 -11.24 16.51
CA ARG A 474 24.39 -11.15 15.95
C ARG A 474 25.38 -11.96 16.79
N THR A 475 25.22 -11.93 18.10
CA THR A 475 26.13 -12.52 19.08
C THR A 475 25.53 -13.71 19.82
N GLY A 476 24.20 -13.83 19.85
CA GLY A 476 23.47 -14.79 20.67
C GLY A 476 23.42 -14.41 22.16
N THR A 477 23.71 -13.16 22.51
CA THR A 477 23.77 -12.70 23.90
C THR A 477 22.45 -12.12 24.38
N LEU A 478 21.98 -12.58 25.54
CA LEU A 478 20.78 -12.07 26.20
C LEU A 478 21.12 -10.85 27.06
N ARG A 479 20.33 -9.78 26.94
CA ARG A 479 20.38 -8.61 27.82
C ARG A 479 19.01 -8.33 28.46
N PRO A 480 18.94 -7.59 29.57
CA PRO A 480 17.67 -7.14 30.13
C PRO A 480 16.87 -6.31 29.13
N HIS A 481 15.54 -6.31 29.30
CA HIS A 481 14.61 -5.49 28.50
C HIS A 481 14.94 -4.00 28.62
N GLN A 482 15.01 -3.29 27.50
CA GLN A 482 15.26 -1.86 27.46
C GLN A 482 14.15 -1.12 26.73
N GLN A 483 13.57 -0.11 27.38
CA GLN A 483 12.53 0.76 26.80
C GLN A 483 13.02 1.48 25.55
N ALA A 484 14.31 1.86 25.52
CA ALA A 484 14.96 2.57 24.42
C ALA A 484 14.99 1.78 23.10
N ASP A 485 14.86 0.45 23.15
CA ASP A 485 14.85 -0.39 21.94
C ASP A 485 13.55 -0.25 21.14
N LEU A 486 12.50 0.34 21.73
CA LEU A 486 11.19 0.57 21.09
C LEU A 486 10.60 -0.71 20.46
N ILE A 487 10.80 -1.86 21.11
CA ILE A 487 10.27 -3.15 20.65
C ILE A 487 8.81 -3.32 21.09
N SER A 488 7.92 -3.63 20.16
CA SER A 488 6.49 -3.88 20.43
C SER A 488 6.08 -5.35 20.34
N LYS A 489 7.02 -6.24 20.00
CA LYS A 489 6.79 -7.68 19.84
C LYS A 489 7.44 -8.47 20.99
N LEU A 490 6.94 -9.68 21.25
CA LEU A 490 7.50 -10.60 22.25
C LEU A 490 7.30 -12.04 21.79
N ALA A 491 8.36 -12.84 21.88
CA ALA A 491 8.29 -14.29 21.88
C ALA A 491 8.00 -14.77 23.32
N PRO A 492 6.90 -15.51 23.58
CA PRO A 492 6.44 -15.88 24.93
C PRO A 492 7.26 -16.99 25.60
N VAL A 493 8.53 -17.13 25.21
CA VAL A 493 9.43 -18.21 25.62
C VAL A 493 10.68 -17.59 26.20
N ALA A 494 11.19 -18.14 27.30
CA ALA A 494 12.46 -17.72 27.88
C ALA A 494 13.64 -18.31 27.10
N PHE A 495 14.69 -17.53 26.87
CA PHE A 495 15.91 -18.00 26.24
C PHE A 495 16.88 -18.57 27.27
N ASP A 496 17.27 -19.83 27.08
CA ASP A 496 18.34 -20.49 27.82
C ASP A 496 19.27 -21.23 26.83
N PRO A 497 20.54 -20.81 26.67
CA PRO A 497 21.46 -21.43 25.72
C PRO A 497 21.81 -22.90 26.06
N ALA A 498 21.62 -23.33 27.32
CA ALA A 498 21.88 -24.69 27.78
C ALA A 498 20.66 -25.63 27.68
N ALA A 499 19.47 -25.09 27.40
CA ALA A 499 18.26 -25.88 27.30
C ALA A 499 18.33 -26.89 26.15
N THR A 500 17.85 -28.11 26.40
CA THR A 500 17.83 -29.20 25.41
C THR A 500 16.43 -29.38 24.83
N CYS A 501 16.33 -29.78 23.56
CA CYS A 501 15.06 -30.03 22.88
C CYS A 501 15.04 -31.42 22.21
N LYS A 502 15.14 -32.49 23.02
CA LYS A 502 15.32 -33.86 22.53
C LYS A 502 14.13 -34.36 21.72
N ARG A 503 12.89 -34.04 22.13
CA ARG A 503 11.69 -34.46 21.38
C ARG A 503 11.53 -33.65 20.11
N TRP A 504 11.91 -32.38 20.12
CA TRP A 504 11.98 -31.58 18.89
C TRP A 504 12.97 -32.15 17.88
N GLU A 505 14.20 -32.47 18.30
CA GLU A 505 15.22 -33.07 17.42
C GLU A 505 14.77 -34.44 16.90
N ALA A 506 14.16 -35.28 17.75
CA ALA A 506 13.59 -36.56 17.33
C ALA A 506 12.42 -36.39 16.34
N PHE A 507 11.57 -35.37 16.55
CA PHE A 507 10.50 -35.01 15.63
C PHE A 507 11.05 -34.56 14.27
N LEU A 508 12.08 -33.70 14.25
CA LEU A 508 12.75 -33.27 13.02
C LEU A 508 13.41 -34.44 12.28
N ALA A 509 14.10 -35.33 13.00
CA ALA A 509 14.65 -36.54 12.43
C ALA A 509 13.56 -37.43 11.83
N ARG A 510 12.39 -37.51 12.48
CA ARG A 510 11.26 -38.31 11.97
C ARG A 510 10.64 -37.73 10.70
N ILE A 511 10.42 -36.41 10.62
CA ILE A 511 9.78 -35.77 9.44
C ILE A 511 10.68 -35.77 8.20
N PHE A 512 12.00 -35.80 8.39
CA PHE A 512 13.00 -35.82 7.31
C PHE A 512 13.67 -37.19 7.12
N ASP A 513 13.10 -38.26 7.69
CA ASP A 513 13.60 -39.64 7.58
C ASP A 513 15.10 -39.80 7.93
N GLY A 514 15.56 -39.07 8.94
CA GLY A 514 16.95 -39.06 9.39
C GLY A 514 17.92 -38.27 8.51
N ASN A 515 17.45 -37.53 7.51
CA ASN A 515 18.28 -36.70 6.66
C ASN A 515 18.83 -35.48 7.42
N ALA A 516 20.06 -35.61 7.93
CA ALA A 516 20.74 -34.58 8.70
C ALA A 516 20.98 -33.27 7.92
N ASP A 517 21.19 -33.34 6.61
CA ASP A 517 21.42 -32.15 5.78
C ASP A 517 20.17 -31.29 5.67
N LEU A 518 18.99 -31.91 5.52
CA LEU A 518 17.71 -31.21 5.51
C LEU A 518 17.38 -30.62 6.88
N VAL A 519 17.69 -31.32 7.97
CA VAL A 519 17.52 -30.80 9.34
C VAL A 519 18.42 -29.59 9.58
N ALA A 520 19.69 -29.67 9.19
CA ALA A 520 20.64 -28.56 9.33
C ALA A 520 20.24 -27.35 8.46
N PHE A 521 19.77 -27.58 7.24
CA PHE A 521 19.20 -26.53 6.40
C PHE A 521 17.98 -25.90 7.06
N MET A 522 17.05 -26.71 7.58
CA MET A 522 15.86 -26.21 8.26
C MET A 522 16.21 -25.37 9.49
N GLN A 523 17.25 -25.77 10.22
CA GLN A 523 17.78 -24.99 11.35
C GLN A 523 18.25 -23.61 10.91
N ARG A 524 19.01 -23.52 9.80
CA ARG A 524 19.46 -22.25 9.23
C ARG A 524 18.29 -21.42 8.68
N ALA A 525 17.34 -22.06 8.00
CA ALA A 525 16.16 -21.39 7.45
C ALA A 525 15.28 -20.77 8.54
N LEU A 526 15.02 -21.50 9.62
CA LEU A 526 14.28 -20.98 10.77
C LEU A 526 15.11 -19.97 11.58
N GLY A 527 16.42 -20.17 11.70
CA GLY A 527 17.36 -19.21 12.29
C GLY A 527 17.42 -17.88 11.53
N TYR A 528 17.33 -17.93 10.20
CA TYR A 528 17.14 -16.76 9.36
C TYR A 528 15.76 -16.13 9.60
N ALA A 529 14.71 -16.95 9.74
CA ALA A 529 13.34 -16.49 9.96
C ALA A 529 13.10 -15.85 11.34
N ILE A 530 13.97 -16.05 12.34
CA ILE A 530 13.89 -15.31 13.61
C ILE A 530 14.54 -13.92 13.53
N SER A 531 15.33 -13.63 12.49
CA SER A 531 15.84 -12.29 12.19
C SER A 531 14.82 -11.47 11.40
N GLY A 532 14.97 -10.14 11.38
CA GLY A 532 14.21 -9.24 10.50
C GLY A 532 14.85 -9.00 9.12
N VAL A 533 15.96 -9.67 8.79
CA VAL A 533 16.75 -9.40 7.57
C VAL A 533 16.20 -10.16 6.37
N VAL A 534 16.09 -9.57 5.18
CA VAL A 534 15.51 -10.22 3.97
C VAL A 534 16.56 -10.43 2.86
N SER A 535 17.81 -10.70 3.22
CA SER A 535 18.95 -10.77 2.27
C SER A 535 18.92 -11.95 1.31
N GLU A 536 18.31 -13.08 1.71
CA GLU A 536 18.29 -14.32 0.91
C GLU A 536 17.19 -14.34 -0.15
N HIS A 537 16.25 -13.39 -0.08
CA HIS A 537 15.06 -13.33 -0.94
C HIS A 537 14.31 -14.68 -1.09
N ALA A 538 14.25 -15.47 -0.02
CA ALA A 538 13.76 -16.85 -0.07
C ALA A 538 12.25 -17.00 0.24
N LEU A 539 11.58 -17.88 -0.50
CA LEU A 539 10.26 -18.45 -0.24
C LEU A 539 10.44 -19.94 0.08
N PHE A 540 10.13 -20.35 1.31
CA PHE A 540 10.24 -21.75 1.72
C PHE A 540 8.95 -22.48 1.37
N PHE A 541 9.03 -23.47 0.49
CA PHE A 541 7.87 -24.22 0.01
C PHE A 541 7.88 -25.65 0.54
N LEU A 542 7.01 -25.95 1.49
CA LEU A 542 6.92 -27.23 2.20
C LEU A 542 5.89 -28.11 1.49
N TYR A 543 6.38 -29.06 0.70
CA TYR A 543 5.54 -29.92 -0.15
C TYR A 543 5.41 -31.33 0.42
N GLY A 544 4.22 -31.92 0.37
CA GLY A 544 4.03 -33.36 0.63
C GLY A 544 2.56 -33.78 0.69
N THR A 545 2.30 -35.08 0.61
CA THR A 545 0.96 -35.71 0.43
C THR A 545 0.00 -35.66 1.63
N GLY A 546 0.26 -34.77 2.59
CA GLY A 546 -0.53 -34.60 3.82
C GLY A 546 -0.30 -35.72 4.86
N ARG A 547 -0.48 -35.38 6.15
CA ARG A 547 -0.18 -36.27 7.32
C ARG A 547 1.32 -36.54 7.55
N ASN A 548 2.14 -35.53 7.21
CA ASN A 548 3.61 -35.60 7.23
C ASN A 548 4.23 -34.66 8.29
N GLY A 549 3.41 -34.17 9.24
CA GLY A 549 3.87 -33.29 10.32
C GLY A 549 4.00 -31.79 9.99
N LYS A 550 3.76 -31.37 8.73
CA LYS A 550 3.89 -29.96 8.29
C LYS A 550 3.14 -28.96 9.16
N SER A 551 1.85 -29.17 9.38
CA SER A 551 1.02 -28.24 10.17
C SER A 551 1.47 -28.16 11.63
N THR A 552 1.82 -29.30 12.23
CA THR A 552 2.37 -29.37 13.60
C THR A 552 3.68 -28.62 13.70
N PHE A 553 4.59 -28.80 12.73
CA PHE A 553 5.85 -28.08 12.64
C PHE A 553 5.65 -26.56 12.59
N LEU A 554 4.76 -26.05 11.72
CA LEU A 554 4.48 -24.62 11.61
C LEU A 554 3.84 -24.05 12.90
N ASN A 555 2.92 -24.80 13.53
CA ASN A 555 2.26 -24.39 14.76
C ASN A 555 3.22 -24.28 15.95
N ILE A 556 4.23 -25.17 16.04
CA ILE A 556 5.27 -25.10 17.08
C ILE A 556 6.04 -23.79 16.97
N ILE A 557 6.51 -23.45 15.77
CA ILE A 557 7.28 -22.22 15.54
C ILE A 557 6.41 -20.97 15.74
N LEU A 558 5.14 -21.00 15.31
CA LEU A 558 4.16 -19.94 15.60
C LEU A 558 4.04 -19.69 17.10
N GLY A 559 3.89 -20.75 17.90
CA GLY A 559 3.77 -20.65 19.36
C GLY A 559 5.04 -20.11 20.03
N ILE A 560 6.22 -20.52 19.56
CA ILE A 560 7.50 -20.07 20.11
C ILE A 560 7.76 -18.60 19.81
N LEU A 561 7.47 -18.15 18.59
CA LEU A 561 7.74 -16.77 18.15
C LEU A 561 6.65 -15.78 18.55
N GLY A 562 5.45 -16.26 18.89
CA GLY A 562 4.33 -15.45 19.35
C GLY A 562 4.07 -14.26 18.43
N ASP A 563 4.28 -13.04 18.94
CA ASP A 563 4.00 -11.82 18.18
C ASP A 563 4.96 -11.59 17.00
N TYR A 564 6.09 -12.31 16.91
CA TYR A 564 6.93 -12.28 15.73
C TYR A 564 6.41 -13.16 14.59
N ALA A 565 5.37 -13.96 14.82
CA ALA A 565 4.79 -14.83 13.82
C ALA A 565 3.31 -14.52 13.59
N THR A 566 2.84 -14.72 12.36
CA THR A 566 1.42 -14.61 12.02
C THR A 566 1.09 -15.49 10.83
N THR A 567 -0.11 -16.04 10.79
CA THR A 567 -0.62 -16.71 9.61
C THR A 567 -1.23 -15.69 8.65
N ILE A 568 -1.06 -15.90 7.35
CA ILE A 568 -1.78 -15.15 6.32
C ILE A 568 -2.62 -16.07 5.44
N ASP A 569 -3.67 -15.51 4.87
CA ASP A 569 -4.51 -16.20 3.89
C ASP A 569 -3.70 -16.49 2.61
N SER A 570 -3.75 -17.74 2.15
CA SER A 570 -2.99 -18.22 0.99
C SER A 570 -3.34 -17.48 -0.30
N SER A 571 -4.50 -16.86 -0.35
CA SER A 571 -4.92 -16.06 -1.49
C SER A 571 -4.09 -14.80 -1.70
N LEU A 572 -3.30 -14.37 -0.72
CA LEU A 572 -2.29 -13.32 -0.92
C LEU A 572 -1.10 -13.78 -1.78
N LEU A 573 -0.92 -15.09 -2.00
CA LEU A 573 0.17 -15.63 -2.84
C LEU A 573 -0.33 -16.19 -4.18
N THR A 574 -1.64 -16.21 -4.40
CA THR A 574 -2.27 -16.71 -5.64
C THR A 574 -2.96 -15.60 -6.41
N VAL A 575 -3.00 -15.68 -7.73
CA VAL A 575 -3.67 -14.68 -8.58
C VAL A 575 -5.18 -14.70 -8.33
N LYS A 576 -5.73 -13.65 -7.72
CA LYS A 576 -7.18 -13.43 -7.58
C LYS A 576 -7.77 -12.76 -8.82
N ARG A 577 -9.01 -13.13 -9.18
CA ARG A 577 -9.87 -12.33 -10.08
C ARG A 577 -10.66 -11.30 -9.25
N GLY A 578 -9.98 -10.35 -8.61
CA GLY A 578 -10.57 -9.31 -7.75
C GLY A 578 -9.51 -8.45 -7.05
N ASP A 579 -9.87 -7.25 -6.59
CA ASP A 579 -8.94 -6.28 -5.98
C ASP A 579 -8.14 -6.89 -4.81
N ASP A 580 -6.82 -6.76 -4.86
CA ASP A 580 -5.91 -7.02 -3.75
C ASP A 580 -6.29 -6.13 -2.57
N HIS A 581 -6.71 -6.72 -1.45
CA HIS A 581 -6.96 -5.94 -0.23
C HIS A 581 -5.61 -5.54 0.39
N PRO A 582 -5.20 -4.25 0.37
CA PRO A 582 -3.94 -3.79 0.95
C PRO A 582 -3.91 -3.90 2.48
N THR A 583 -5.01 -4.37 3.07
CA THR A 583 -5.20 -4.64 4.50
C THR A 583 -4.57 -5.97 4.91
N GLY A 584 -4.58 -7.01 4.07
CA GLY A 584 -3.89 -8.26 4.41
C GLY A 584 -2.36 -8.10 4.49
N LEU A 585 -1.82 -7.08 3.79
CA LEU A 585 -0.41 -6.73 3.85
C LEU A 585 0.00 -6.05 5.16
N THR A 586 -0.93 -5.46 5.93
CA THR A 586 -0.57 -4.84 7.21
C THR A 586 -0.23 -5.86 8.28
N ASP A 587 -0.72 -7.09 8.15
CA ASP A 587 -0.46 -8.15 9.11
C ASP A 587 1.00 -8.60 9.08
N LEU A 588 1.70 -8.33 7.96
CA LEU A 588 3.11 -8.65 7.74
C LEU A 588 4.07 -7.66 8.43
N ASP A 589 3.58 -6.50 8.85
CA ASP A 589 4.40 -5.44 9.45
C ASP A 589 5.00 -5.90 10.80
N GLY A 590 6.33 -5.88 10.88
CA GLY A 590 7.11 -6.32 12.04
C GLY A 590 7.06 -7.82 12.32
N ARG A 591 6.49 -8.65 11.42
CA ARG A 591 6.50 -10.11 11.55
C ARG A 591 7.74 -10.70 10.88
N ARG A 592 8.23 -11.81 11.40
CA ARG A 592 9.45 -12.48 10.94
C ARG A 592 9.19 -13.87 10.37
N PHE A 593 8.22 -14.60 10.94
CA PHE A 593 7.81 -15.92 10.45
C PHE A 593 6.34 -15.91 10.01
N VAL A 594 6.10 -16.17 8.73
CA VAL A 594 4.76 -16.11 8.13
C VAL A 594 4.43 -17.43 7.45
N PRO A 595 3.84 -18.39 8.20
CA PRO A 595 3.30 -19.60 7.61
C PRO A 595 1.99 -19.32 6.90
N THR A 596 1.78 -20.00 5.80
CA THR A 596 0.50 -20.01 5.09
C THR A 596 0.22 -21.41 4.58
N SER A 597 -1.02 -21.85 4.72
CA SER A 597 -1.48 -23.17 4.33
C SER A 597 -2.62 -23.03 3.34
N GLU A 598 -2.69 -23.97 2.40
CA GLU A 598 -3.77 -24.18 1.41
C GLU A 598 -3.62 -23.40 0.10
N VAL A 599 -2.88 -23.97 -0.85
CA VAL A 599 -3.11 -23.67 -2.27
C VAL A 599 -4.10 -24.72 -2.77
N GLU A 600 -5.28 -24.28 -3.24
CA GLU A 600 -6.20 -25.15 -4.00
C GLU A 600 -5.50 -25.64 -5.28
N ASP A 601 -5.79 -26.88 -5.67
CA ASP A 601 -5.22 -27.50 -6.85
C ASP A 601 -5.46 -26.65 -8.11
N GLY A 602 -4.43 -26.47 -8.94
CA GLY A 602 -4.50 -25.69 -10.18
C GLY A 602 -4.50 -24.15 -10.04
N ARG A 603 -4.23 -23.57 -8.86
CA ARG A 603 -4.08 -22.10 -8.74
C ARG A 603 -2.69 -21.62 -9.18
N GLN A 604 -2.69 -20.53 -9.96
CA GLN A 604 -1.47 -19.86 -10.40
C GLN A 604 -0.86 -19.00 -9.28
N MET A 605 0.46 -19.10 -9.10
CA MET A 605 1.21 -18.25 -8.18
C MET A 605 1.29 -16.79 -8.66
N ALA A 606 1.08 -15.84 -7.76
CA ALA A 606 1.21 -14.42 -8.04
C ALA A 606 2.69 -13.98 -8.05
N GLU A 607 3.42 -14.30 -9.11
CA GLU A 607 4.87 -14.09 -9.24
C GLU A 607 5.32 -12.66 -8.88
N ALA A 608 4.58 -11.65 -9.32
CA ALA A 608 4.89 -10.24 -9.01
C ALA A 608 4.78 -9.92 -7.51
N LEU A 609 3.78 -10.50 -6.85
CA LEU A 609 3.55 -10.29 -5.43
C LEU A 609 4.57 -11.08 -4.60
N VAL A 610 4.91 -12.30 -4.99
CA VAL A 610 5.99 -13.08 -4.35
C VAL A 610 7.32 -12.32 -4.45
N LYS A 611 7.67 -11.78 -5.63
CA LYS A 611 8.89 -10.97 -5.80
C LYS A 611 8.89 -9.71 -4.93
N LYS A 612 7.72 -9.09 -4.73
CA LYS A 612 7.56 -7.93 -3.85
C LYS A 612 7.69 -8.30 -2.36
N LEU A 613 7.07 -9.41 -1.93
CA LEU A 613 7.04 -9.85 -0.53
C LEU A 613 8.37 -10.45 -0.06
N THR A 614 9.05 -11.16 -0.95
CA THR A 614 10.41 -11.70 -0.70
C THR A 614 11.51 -10.71 -1.06
N GLY A 615 11.16 -9.60 -1.71
CA GLY A 615 12.09 -8.52 -2.05
C GLY A 615 12.47 -7.70 -0.83
N GLY A 616 13.46 -6.82 -1.00
CA GLY A 616 13.84 -5.82 0.02
C GLY A 616 13.13 -4.47 -0.16
N GLU A 617 12.15 -4.39 -1.07
CA GLU A 617 11.48 -3.13 -1.40
C GLU A 617 10.40 -2.79 -0.37
N ARG A 618 10.17 -1.48 -0.14
CA ARG A 618 9.15 -1.01 0.79
C ARG A 618 7.74 -1.43 0.35
N ILE A 619 6.98 -1.95 1.30
CA ILE A 619 5.61 -2.39 1.10
C ILE A 619 4.67 -1.29 1.59
N LYS A 620 3.86 -0.76 0.68
CA LYS A 620 2.76 0.16 1.00
C LYS A 620 1.52 -0.62 1.41
N ALA A 621 1.01 -0.35 2.60
CA ALA A 621 -0.18 -1.01 3.16
C ALA A 621 -1.08 0.01 3.88
N ARG A 622 -2.33 -0.38 4.17
CA ARG A 622 -3.25 0.43 4.98
C ARG A 622 -4.12 -0.44 5.88
N ARG A 623 -4.28 -0.03 7.14
CA ARG A 623 -5.26 -0.65 8.04
C ARG A 623 -6.66 -0.17 7.65
N MET A 624 -7.68 -0.89 8.10
CA MET A 624 -9.07 -0.58 7.75
C MET A 624 -9.47 0.79 8.32
N ARG A 625 -9.87 1.72 7.44
CA ARG A 625 -10.22 3.12 7.77
C ARG A 625 -9.05 3.99 8.26
N GLU A 626 -7.82 3.59 7.98
CA GLU A 626 -6.61 4.36 8.29
C GLU A 626 -5.87 4.84 7.03
N ASN A 627 -4.90 5.74 7.22
CA ASN A 627 -4.04 6.24 6.15
C ASN A 627 -3.06 5.15 5.66
N PHE A 628 -2.57 5.30 4.42
CA PHE A 628 -1.50 4.44 3.92
C PHE A 628 -0.19 4.74 4.66
N TYR A 629 0.55 3.69 4.97
CA TYR A 629 1.93 3.76 5.45
C TYR A 629 2.80 2.76 4.69
N GLU A 630 4.12 2.95 4.79
CA GLU A 630 5.12 2.12 4.15
C GLU A 630 6.01 1.49 5.21
N PHE A 631 6.32 0.21 5.06
CA PHE A 631 7.22 -0.52 5.94
C PHE A 631 8.18 -1.39 5.13
N GLU A 632 9.31 -1.75 5.73
CA GLU A 632 10.30 -2.63 5.12
C GLU A 632 9.95 -4.09 5.42
N PRO A 633 10.05 -5.01 4.43
CA PRO A 633 9.73 -6.40 4.66
C PRO A 633 10.71 -7.01 5.67
N THR A 634 10.18 -7.61 6.72
CA THR A 634 10.95 -8.36 7.74
C THR A 634 10.66 -9.86 7.73
N HIS A 635 9.58 -10.25 7.07
CA HIS A 635 8.97 -11.57 7.16
C HIS A 635 9.56 -12.58 6.17
N LYS A 636 9.60 -13.85 6.59
CA LYS A 636 9.95 -15.00 5.75
C LYS A 636 8.71 -15.86 5.61
N ILE A 637 8.39 -16.22 4.37
CA ILE A 637 7.16 -16.93 4.05
C ILE A 637 7.44 -18.42 3.98
N PHE A 638 6.63 -19.19 4.72
CA PHE A 638 6.64 -20.65 4.74
C PHE A 638 5.31 -21.14 4.16
N LEU A 639 5.31 -21.47 2.88
CA LEU A 639 4.15 -21.96 2.17
C LEU A 639 4.05 -23.47 2.34
N ALA A 640 3.02 -23.96 3.05
CA ALA A 640 2.73 -25.39 3.13
C ALA A 640 1.59 -25.75 2.16
N ALA A 641 1.85 -26.64 1.21
CA ALA A 641 0.84 -27.14 0.30
C ALA A 641 1.00 -28.64 0.02
N ASN A 642 -0.11 -29.25 -0.40
CA ASN A 642 -0.12 -30.63 -0.89
C ASN A 642 -0.01 -30.70 -2.42
N HIS A 643 -0.34 -29.59 -3.10
CA HIS A 643 -0.26 -29.44 -4.56
C HIS A 643 0.76 -28.36 -4.88
N LYS A 644 1.49 -28.54 -5.98
CA LYS A 644 2.45 -27.54 -6.46
C LYS A 644 1.70 -26.50 -7.30
N PRO A 645 1.77 -25.19 -6.98
CA PRO A 645 1.12 -24.16 -7.78
C PRO A 645 1.70 -24.09 -9.19
N GLU A 646 0.93 -23.57 -10.15
CA GLU A 646 1.47 -23.29 -11.49
C GLU A 646 2.30 -22.00 -11.47
N ILE A 647 3.48 -22.06 -12.10
CA ILE A 647 4.39 -20.92 -12.29
C ILE A 647 4.63 -20.78 -13.80
N ARG A 648 4.19 -19.67 -14.40
CA ARG A 648 4.31 -19.44 -15.84
C ARG A 648 5.65 -18.78 -16.21
N GLY A 649 6.23 -18.04 -15.26
CA GLY A 649 7.57 -17.46 -15.37
C GLY A 649 8.65 -18.54 -15.38
N THR A 650 9.36 -18.65 -16.48
CA THR A 650 10.58 -19.47 -16.62
C THR A 650 11.84 -18.71 -16.18
N ASP A 651 11.68 -17.45 -15.76
CA ASP A 651 12.78 -16.56 -15.37
C ASP A 651 13.43 -16.99 -14.05
N GLU A 652 14.75 -16.86 -13.97
CA GLU A 652 15.50 -17.16 -12.74
C GLU A 652 15.02 -16.34 -11.54
N GLY A 653 14.33 -15.21 -11.78
CA GLY A 653 13.78 -14.37 -10.73
C GLY A 653 12.89 -15.13 -9.76
N ILE A 654 11.89 -15.89 -10.22
CA ILE A 654 11.03 -16.62 -9.27
C ILE A 654 11.71 -17.88 -8.74
N TRP A 655 12.41 -18.61 -9.61
CA TRP A 655 13.00 -19.91 -9.26
C TRP A 655 14.20 -19.82 -8.31
N SER A 656 14.98 -18.74 -8.35
CA SER A 656 16.06 -18.50 -7.37
C SER A 656 15.53 -18.28 -5.94
N ARG A 657 14.29 -17.79 -5.82
CA ARG A 657 13.63 -17.49 -4.54
C ARG A 657 12.98 -18.72 -3.93
N ILE A 658 12.49 -19.66 -4.75
CA ILE A 658 11.78 -20.84 -4.25
C ILE A 658 12.77 -21.87 -3.70
N LYS A 659 12.57 -22.27 -2.45
CA LYS A 659 13.26 -23.39 -1.82
C LYS A 659 12.25 -24.50 -1.57
N LEU A 660 12.20 -25.50 -2.46
CA LEU A 660 11.27 -26.63 -2.33
C LEU A 660 11.81 -27.65 -1.31
N LEU A 661 11.09 -27.81 -0.21
CA LEU A 661 11.39 -28.79 0.84
C LEU A 661 10.45 -29.99 0.73
N PRO A 662 10.98 -31.18 0.39
CA PRO A 662 10.18 -32.40 0.31
C PRO A 662 9.89 -32.95 1.71
N PHE A 663 8.61 -33.15 2.02
CA PHE A 663 8.12 -33.90 3.18
C PHE A 663 7.51 -35.21 2.67
N ASP A 664 8.35 -36.20 2.42
CA ASP A 664 7.93 -37.47 1.80
C ASP A 664 7.44 -38.51 2.83
N VAL A 665 7.66 -38.23 4.12
CA VAL A 665 7.34 -39.15 5.21
C VAL A 665 5.85 -39.17 5.53
N TYR A 666 5.26 -40.36 5.56
CA TYR A 666 3.93 -40.59 6.11
C TYR A 666 3.98 -40.94 7.60
N ILE A 667 3.27 -40.20 8.46
CA ILE A 667 3.16 -40.48 9.90
C ILE A 667 1.86 -41.24 10.17
N ARG A 668 2.00 -42.48 10.65
CA ARG A 668 0.86 -43.37 10.96
C ARG A 668 0.04 -42.85 12.14
N PRO A 669 -1.29 -43.06 12.19
CA PRO A 669 -2.14 -42.57 13.27
C PRO A 669 -1.67 -42.96 14.68
N GLU A 670 -1.11 -44.14 14.84
CA GLU A 670 -0.66 -44.71 16.12
C GLU A 670 0.61 -44.01 16.65
N GLU A 671 1.40 -43.44 15.75
CA GLU A 671 2.60 -42.66 16.07
C GLU A 671 2.27 -41.18 16.35
N ARG A 672 1.01 -40.75 16.15
CA ARG A 672 0.60 -39.36 16.36
C ARG A 672 0.37 -39.09 17.82
N THR A 673 1.28 -38.32 18.40
CA THR A 673 1.07 -37.74 19.73
C THR A 673 0.05 -36.61 19.62
N LYS A 674 -1.04 -36.71 20.38
CA LYS A 674 -2.06 -35.66 20.45
C LYS A 674 -1.48 -34.42 21.13
N ASP A 675 -1.80 -33.23 20.63
CA ASP A 675 -1.35 -31.94 21.17
C ASP A 675 0.19 -31.83 21.31
N LEU A 676 0.95 -32.53 20.45
CA LEU A 676 2.41 -32.54 20.46
C LEU A 676 2.99 -31.11 20.37
N ASP A 677 2.35 -30.25 19.60
CA ASP A 677 2.72 -28.84 19.48
C ASP A 677 2.68 -28.13 20.82
N LYS A 678 1.57 -28.24 21.56
CA LYS A 678 1.42 -27.63 22.89
C LYS A 678 2.42 -28.18 23.91
N ILE A 679 2.66 -29.50 23.88
CA ILE A 679 3.63 -30.17 24.76
C ILE A 679 5.04 -29.63 24.50
N LEU A 680 5.46 -29.56 23.24
CA LEU A 680 6.79 -29.06 22.88
C LEU A 680 6.96 -27.58 23.20
N ILE A 681 5.96 -26.74 22.96
CA ILE A 681 6.00 -25.32 23.31
C ILE A 681 6.16 -25.15 24.83
N ALA A 682 5.39 -25.90 25.63
CA ALA A 682 5.40 -25.76 27.08
C ALA A 682 6.67 -26.34 27.75
N GLU A 683 7.14 -27.50 27.29
CA GLU A 683 8.22 -28.24 27.97
C GLU A 683 9.60 -28.02 27.33
N GLU A 684 9.68 -27.84 26.01
CA GLU A 684 10.94 -27.69 25.27
C GLU A 684 11.10 -26.33 24.59
N GLY A 685 10.16 -25.39 24.78
CA GLY A 685 10.19 -24.05 24.18
C GLY A 685 11.55 -23.35 24.27
N PRO A 686 12.16 -23.21 25.47
CA PRO A 686 13.48 -22.60 25.63
C PRO A 686 14.58 -23.31 24.84
N GLY A 687 14.54 -24.64 24.79
CA GLY A 687 15.50 -25.45 24.04
C GLY A 687 15.33 -25.31 22.53
N ILE A 688 14.09 -25.22 22.04
CA ILE A 688 13.81 -24.98 20.62
C ILE A 688 14.25 -23.58 20.24
N LEU A 689 14.00 -22.57 21.07
CA LEU A 689 14.49 -21.21 20.83
C LEU A 689 16.02 -21.16 20.78
N ALA A 690 16.72 -21.84 21.68
CA ALA A 690 18.18 -21.98 21.63
C ALA A 690 18.67 -22.67 20.35
N TRP A 691 17.93 -23.69 19.90
CA TRP A 691 18.20 -24.38 18.63
C TRP A 691 18.02 -23.45 17.41
N LEU A 692 17.01 -22.58 17.42
CA LEU A 692 16.79 -21.55 16.39
C LEU A 692 17.92 -20.52 16.35
N VAL A 693 18.39 -20.08 17.52
CA VAL A 693 19.48 -19.09 17.64
C VAL A 693 20.80 -19.66 17.13
N LYS A 694 21.11 -20.94 17.45
CA LYS A 694 22.26 -21.64 16.85
C LYS A 694 22.16 -21.69 15.32
N GLY A 695 20.96 -21.93 14.79
CA GLY A 695 20.69 -21.84 13.36
C GLY A 695 20.94 -20.47 12.76
N CYS A 696 20.59 -19.40 13.47
CA CYS A 696 20.82 -18.03 13.05
C CYS A 696 22.32 -17.70 12.98
N LEU A 697 23.09 -18.13 13.98
CA LEU A 697 24.55 -17.93 14.00
C LEU A 697 25.25 -18.72 12.89
N GLU A 698 24.82 -19.95 12.63
CA GLU A 698 25.38 -20.76 11.54
C GLU A 698 25.01 -20.18 10.16
N TRP A 699 23.75 -19.74 9.99
CA TRP A 699 23.32 -19.04 8.78
C TRP A 699 24.17 -17.78 8.51
N GLN A 700 24.52 -17.00 9.52
CA GLN A 700 25.40 -15.84 9.36
C GLN A 700 26.82 -16.21 8.85
N ARG A 701 27.29 -17.43 9.13
CA ARG A 701 28.61 -17.91 8.70
C ARG A 701 28.65 -18.43 7.27
N ILE A 702 27.66 -19.23 6.89
CA ILE A 702 27.69 -20.00 5.62
C ILE A 702 26.50 -19.70 4.69
N GLY A 703 25.59 -18.81 5.08
CA GLY A 703 24.32 -18.57 4.39
C GLY A 703 23.35 -19.74 4.56
N LEU A 704 22.33 -19.81 3.70
CA LEU A 704 21.38 -20.92 3.72
C LEU A 704 22.03 -22.27 3.35
N ALA A 705 23.06 -22.25 2.49
CA ALA A 705 23.77 -23.43 2.00
C ALA A 705 22.81 -24.55 1.59
N ASP A 706 22.16 -24.37 0.43
CA ASP A 706 21.11 -25.25 -0.07
C ASP A 706 21.63 -26.70 -0.26
N PRO A 707 21.04 -27.71 0.40
CA PRO A 707 21.42 -29.10 0.23
C PRO A 707 20.98 -29.63 -1.15
N ALA A 708 21.70 -30.65 -1.65
CA ALA A 708 21.44 -31.25 -2.95
C ALA A 708 19.98 -31.74 -3.11
N ALA A 709 19.34 -32.18 -2.02
CA ALA A 709 17.94 -32.58 -2.01
C ALA A 709 16.99 -31.43 -2.40
N ILE A 710 17.24 -30.21 -1.90
CA ILE A 710 16.41 -29.02 -2.20
C ILE A 710 16.67 -28.53 -3.62
N VAL A 711 17.94 -28.50 -4.04
CA VAL A 711 18.31 -28.12 -5.41
C VAL A 711 17.63 -29.06 -6.40
N LYS A 712 17.79 -30.37 -6.23
CA LYS A 712 17.16 -31.39 -7.08
C LYS A 712 15.64 -31.31 -7.08
N ALA A 713 15.02 -31.11 -5.91
CA ALA A 713 13.56 -30.99 -5.82
C ALA A 713 13.05 -29.74 -6.55
N THR A 714 13.73 -28.60 -6.37
CA THR A 714 13.37 -27.33 -7.01
C THR A 714 13.58 -27.38 -8.52
N GLU A 715 14.68 -27.97 -9.00
CA GLU A 715 14.93 -28.23 -10.42
C GLU A 715 13.89 -29.18 -11.03
N GLY A 716 13.52 -30.25 -10.31
CA GLY A 716 12.47 -31.16 -10.74
C GLY A 716 11.12 -30.46 -10.90
N TYR A 717 10.76 -29.62 -9.93
CA TYR A 717 9.54 -28.80 -10.01
C TYR A 717 9.60 -27.78 -11.16
N ARG A 718 10.76 -27.18 -11.42
CA ARG A 718 10.96 -26.28 -12.57
C ARG A 718 10.78 -27.02 -13.89
N ALA A 719 11.30 -28.25 -13.99
CA ALA A 719 11.15 -29.09 -15.18
C ALA A 719 9.69 -29.51 -15.41
N GLU A 720 8.96 -29.92 -14.36
CA GLU A 720 7.53 -30.25 -14.45
C GLU A 720 6.65 -29.10 -14.96
N MET A 721 7.08 -27.85 -14.74
CA MET A 721 6.35 -26.65 -15.16
C MET A 721 6.81 -26.11 -16.54
N ASP A 722 7.82 -26.73 -17.18
CA ASP A 722 8.30 -26.32 -18.50
C ASP A 722 7.51 -26.98 -19.64
N HIS A 723 6.23 -26.62 -19.76
CA HIS A 723 5.35 -27.12 -20.82
C HIS A 723 5.83 -26.79 -22.25
N ILE A 724 6.71 -25.78 -22.41
CA ILE A 724 7.33 -25.49 -23.72
C ILE A 724 8.44 -26.51 -24.00
N GLY A 725 9.21 -26.90 -22.97
CA GLY A 725 10.18 -27.99 -23.05
C GLY A 725 9.53 -29.30 -23.47
N ASP A 726 8.41 -29.66 -22.84
CA ASP A 726 7.64 -30.87 -23.18
C ASP A 726 7.13 -30.82 -24.62
N TYR A 727 6.51 -29.70 -25.03
CA TYR A 727 6.10 -29.47 -26.41
C TYR A 727 7.26 -29.64 -27.40
N LEU A 728 8.43 -29.06 -27.10
CA LEU A 728 9.59 -29.14 -27.97
C LEU A 728 10.16 -30.57 -28.05
N GLY A 729 10.18 -31.32 -26.95
CA GLY A 729 10.63 -32.71 -26.95
C GLY A 729 9.68 -33.64 -27.71
N GLU A 730 8.38 -33.45 -27.53
CA GLU A 730 7.36 -34.32 -28.12
C GLU A 730 7.07 -33.99 -29.58
N ARG A 731 6.87 -32.71 -29.91
CA ARG A 731 6.35 -32.25 -31.21
C ARG A 731 7.40 -31.64 -32.12
N CYS A 732 8.60 -31.34 -31.63
CA CYS A 732 9.65 -30.72 -32.44
C CYS A 732 10.90 -31.60 -32.54
N ASP A 733 11.55 -31.55 -33.70
CA ASP A 733 12.91 -32.04 -33.90
C ASP A 733 13.87 -30.86 -33.74
N CYS A 734 14.70 -30.92 -32.69
CA CYS A 734 15.70 -29.91 -32.34
C CYS A 734 17.11 -30.52 -32.52
N PRO A 735 17.71 -30.49 -33.72
CA PRO A 735 19.05 -31.04 -33.96
C PRO A 735 20.13 -30.31 -33.14
N GLU A 736 21.15 -31.03 -32.68
CA GLU A 736 22.21 -30.52 -31.80
C GLU A 736 22.92 -29.25 -32.34
N PRO A 737 23.45 -28.38 -31.44
CA PRO A 737 23.97 -27.04 -31.79
C PRO A 737 25.11 -27.01 -32.82
N LYS A 738 25.78 -28.14 -33.07
CA LYS A 738 26.89 -28.23 -34.03
C LYS A 738 26.45 -28.13 -35.50
N HIS A 739 25.14 -28.20 -35.79
CA HIS A 739 24.60 -28.13 -37.16
C HIS A 739 23.56 -26.99 -37.37
N LEU A 740 23.62 -25.93 -36.55
CA LEU A 740 22.70 -24.77 -36.62
C LEU A 740 22.79 -23.92 -37.89
N ARG A 741 23.70 -24.23 -38.83
CA ARG A 741 23.71 -23.61 -40.16
C ARG A 741 22.80 -24.42 -41.10
N GLU A 742 21.58 -23.90 -41.24
CA GLU A 742 20.71 -23.96 -42.45
C GLU A 742 19.81 -25.17 -42.74
N ALA A 743 19.63 -26.17 -41.87
CA ALA A 743 18.77 -27.31 -42.24
C ALA A 743 17.27 -27.19 -41.85
N SER A 744 16.92 -26.51 -40.75
CA SER A 744 15.53 -26.48 -40.26
C SER A 744 15.06 -25.06 -39.95
N ARG A 745 14.13 -24.53 -40.75
CA ARG A 745 13.37 -23.31 -40.47
C ARG A 745 11.89 -23.60 -40.49
N THR A 746 11.18 -23.15 -39.47
CA THR A 746 9.72 -23.30 -39.39
C THR A 746 9.07 -21.94 -39.20
N LEU A 747 7.91 -21.74 -39.82
CA LEU A 747 7.11 -20.54 -39.64
C LEU A 747 6.69 -20.41 -38.17
N ALA A 748 6.92 -19.24 -37.57
CA ALA A 748 6.53 -18.97 -36.19
C ALA A 748 5.01 -19.12 -35.97
N SER A 749 4.20 -18.86 -37.01
CA SER A 749 2.75 -19.09 -36.99
C SER A 749 2.39 -20.56 -36.97
N THR A 750 3.12 -21.40 -37.72
CA THR A 750 2.89 -22.86 -37.77
C THR A 750 3.27 -23.50 -36.45
N LEU A 751 4.41 -23.11 -35.86
CA LEU A 751 4.82 -23.53 -34.53
C LEU A 751 3.81 -23.14 -33.46
N PHE A 752 3.32 -21.90 -33.50
CA PHE A 752 2.33 -21.44 -32.54
C PHE A 752 1.00 -22.18 -32.69
N HIS A 753 0.56 -22.47 -33.92
CA HIS A 753 -0.67 -23.24 -34.15
C HIS A 753 -0.55 -24.68 -33.66
N ASP A 754 0.58 -25.32 -33.93
CA ASP A 754 0.87 -26.68 -33.46
C ASP A 754 0.96 -26.74 -31.92
N TYR A 755 1.59 -25.74 -31.30
CA TYR A 755 1.60 -25.57 -29.85
C TYR A 755 0.18 -25.40 -29.28
N LEU A 756 -0.70 -24.63 -29.93
CA LEU A 756 -2.09 -24.49 -29.49
C LEU A 756 -2.85 -25.82 -29.55
N GLU A 757 -2.61 -26.63 -30.58
CA GLU A 757 -3.20 -27.98 -30.68
C GLU A 757 -2.67 -28.91 -29.61
N TRP A 758 -1.35 -28.94 -29.40
CA TRP A 758 -0.71 -29.75 -28.36
C TRP A 758 -1.13 -29.34 -26.95
N ALA A 759 -1.19 -28.03 -26.66
CA ALA A 759 -1.62 -27.51 -25.35
C ALA A 759 -3.07 -27.89 -25.06
N LYS A 760 -3.95 -27.81 -26.07
CA LYS A 760 -5.35 -28.25 -25.94
C LYS A 760 -5.46 -29.77 -25.73
N GLY A 761 -4.60 -30.56 -26.37
CA GLY A 761 -4.56 -32.03 -26.22
C GLY A 761 -4.07 -32.49 -24.85
N ASN A 762 -3.15 -31.73 -24.25
CA ASN A 762 -2.55 -32.04 -22.94
C ASN A 762 -3.21 -31.31 -21.76
N GLY A 763 -4.28 -30.55 -22.00
CA GLY A 763 -5.00 -29.82 -20.95
C GLY A 763 -4.23 -28.63 -20.35
N VAL A 764 -3.21 -28.12 -21.04
CA VAL A 764 -2.38 -26.99 -20.60
C VAL A 764 -3.00 -25.67 -21.09
N GLU A 765 -3.07 -24.64 -20.23
CA GLU A 765 -3.54 -23.32 -20.66
C GLU A 765 -2.53 -22.67 -21.62
N PRO A 766 -2.91 -22.34 -22.87
CA PRO A 766 -1.95 -21.90 -23.87
C PRO A 766 -1.44 -20.48 -23.60
N LEU A 767 -0.15 -20.27 -23.85
CA LEU A 767 0.46 -18.94 -23.87
C LEU A 767 -0.02 -18.11 -25.07
N ASP A 768 0.00 -16.78 -24.93
CA ASP A 768 -0.22 -15.88 -26.06
C ASP A 768 0.96 -15.93 -27.05
N GLN A 769 0.70 -15.56 -28.32
CA GLN A 769 1.69 -15.67 -29.40
C GLN A 769 2.97 -14.87 -29.14
N ARG A 770 2.87 -13.72 -28.44
CA ARG A 770 4.03 -12.87 -28.13
C ARG A 770 4.87 -13.50 -27.03
N LYS A 771 4.25 -14.04 -25.99
CA LYS A 771 4.91 -14.74 -24.88
C LYS A 771 5.56 -16.03 -25.35
N PHE A 772 4.84 -16.87 -26.11
CA PHE A 772 5.40 -18.05 -26.75
C PHE A 772 6.63 -17.69 -27.60
N GLY A 773 6.53 -16.61 -28.37
CA GLY A 773 7.66 -16.10 -29.13
C GLY A 773 8.84 -15.66 -28.26
N SER A 774 8.60 -14.92 -27.19
CA SER A 774 9.66 -14.50 -26.26
C SER A 774 10.36 -15.70 -25.61
N GLU A 775 9.59 -16.68 -25.15
CA GLU A 775 10.07 -17.90 -24.49
C GLU A 775 10.92 -18.79 -25.40
N MET A 776 10.54 -18.93 -26.66
CA MET A 776 11.33 -19.62 -27.67
C MET A 776 12.66 -18.90 -27.94
N THR A 777 12.68 -17.57 -27.91
CA THR A 777 13.92 -16.80 -28.12
C THR A 777 14.86 -16.92 -26.92
N LYS A 778 14.33 -16.91 -25.69
CA LYS A 778 15.12 -17.14 -24.46
C LYS A 778 15.80 -18.51 -24.45
N ARG A 779 15.15 -19.54 -25.00
CA ARG A 779 15.69 -20.90 -25.14
C ARG A 779 16.73 -21.04 -26.28
N GLY A 780 17.09 -19.94 -26.94
CA GLY A 780 18.15 -19.91 -27.95
C GLY A 780 17.67 -20.03 -29.41
N PHE A 781 16.36 -20.19 -29.66
CA PHE A 781 15.82 -20.26 -31.02
C PHE A 781 15.67 -18.86 -31.63
N LYS A 782 16.61 -18.50 -32.51
CA LYS A 782 16.62 -17.20 -33.20
C LYS A 782 15.41 -17.05 -34.13
N SER A 783 14.90 -15.83 -34.22
CA SER A 783 13.82 -15.45 -35.14
C SER A 783 14.31 -14.44 -36.17
N ASP A 784 13.94 -14.61 -37.44
CA ASP A 784 14.22 -13.64 -38.51
C ASP A 784 12.97 -13.37 -39.37
N LYS A 785 12.92 -12.20 -39.99
CA LYS A 785 11.84 -11.78 -40.89
C LYS A 785 12.29 -11.95 -42.33
N SER A 786 11.61 -12.83 -43.08
CA SER A 786 11.85 -13.03 -44.50
C SER A 786 10.52 -13.11 -45.25
N ASN A 787 10.39 -12.38 -46.36
CA ASN A 787 9.17 -12.30 -47.19
C ASN A 787 7.89 -11.96 -46.40
N GLY A 788 7.97 -11.02 -45.45
CA GLY A 788 6.83 -10.60 -44.62
C GLY A 788 6.37 -11.64 -43.59
N LYS A 789 7.06 -12.78 -43.47
CA LYS A 789 6.77 -13.86 -42.51
C LYS A 789 7.91 -13.98 -41.49
N CYS A 790 7.56 -14.35 -40.27
CA CYS A 790 8.51 -14.57 -39.17
C CYS A 790 8.88 -16.06 -39.12
N TRP A 791 10.17 -16.35 -39.21
CA TRP A 791 10.73 -17.71 -39.20
C TRP A 791 11.54 -17.94 -37.93
N ARG A 792 11.52 -19.18 -37.43
CA ARG A 792 12.40 -19.66 -36.37
C ARG A 792 13.38 -20.69 -36.91
N TYR A 793 14.63 -20.59 -36.47
CA TYR A 793 15.73 -21.46 -36.92
C TYR A 793 16.09 -22.48 -35.85
N GLY A 794 16.52 -23.67 -36.30
CA GLY A 794 17.01 -24.74 -35.43
C GLY A 794 15.92 -25.66 -34.89
N LEU A 795 14.70 -25.60 -35.43
CA LEU A 795 13.65 -26.57 -35.12
C LEU A 795 12.68 -26.83 -36.28
N SER A 796 12.13 -28.05 -36.33
CA SER A 796 11.05 -28.47 -37.23
C SER A 796 9.95 -29.20 -36.48
N VAL A 797 8.70 -29.04 -36.87
CA VAL A 797 7.58 -29.81 -36.29
C VAL A 797 7.61 -31.22 -36.86
N LYS A 798 7.51 -32.24 -36.00
CA LYS A 798 7.45 -33.64 -36.42
C LYS A 798 6.21 -33.89 -37.29
N PRO A 799 6.29 -34.73 -38.34
CA PRO A 799 5.11 -35.13 -39.11
C PRO A 799 4.05 -35.73 -38.18
N LYS A 800 2.77 -35.44 -38.42
CA LYS A 800 1.68 -36.14 -37.73
C LYS A 800 1.74 -37.61 -38.21
N GLU A 801 1.94 -38.57 -37.30
CA GLU A 801 1.69 -39.97 -37.64
C GLU A 801 0.20 -40.10 -37.92
N ASP A 802 -0.16 -40.21 -39.20
CA ASP A 802 -1.50 -40.62 -39.60
C ASP A 802 -1.74 -42.01 -39.00
N ALA A 803 -2.74 -42.11 -38.14
CA ALA A 803 -3.26 -43.37 -37.66
C ALA A 803 -3.50 -44.28 -38.87
N LYS A 804 -2.66 -45.32 -38.99
CA LYS A 804 -2.78 -46.31 -40.06
C LYS A 804 -4.21 -46.83 -40.06
N SER A 805 -4.85 -46.67 -41.21
CA SER A 805 -6.09 -47.32 -41.59
C SER A 805 -5.91 -48.84 -41.57
N ASP A 806 -6.15 -49.48 -40.43
CA ASP A 806 -6.49 -50.90 -40.38
C ASP A 806 -8.00 -51.03 -40.65
N VAL A 807 -8.36 -50.96 -41.94
CA VAL A 807 -9.60 -51.51 -42.46
C VAL A 807 -9.24 -52.46 -43.59
N SER A 808 -8.64 -53.59 -43.23
CA SER A 808 -8.62 -54.79 -44.07
C SER A 808 -8.29 -56.01 -43.20
N GLY A 809 -9.32 -56.65 -42.67
CA GLY A 809 -9.13 -57.92 -41.97
C GLY A 809 -10.27 -58.29 -41.04
N LEU A 810 -11.46 -58.56 -41.59
CA LEU A 810 -12.27 -59.76 -41.33
C LEU A 810 -13.70 -59.51 -41.84
N PHE A 811 -14.13 -60.43 -42.70
CA PHE A 811 -15.49 -60.59 -43.20
C PHE A 811 -16.51 -60.81 -42.08
#